data_AF-A0A8H5TPN9-F1
#
_entry.id   AF-A0A8H5TPN9-F1
#
_cell.length_a   1.000
_cell.length_b   1.000
_cell.length_c   1.000
_cell.angle_alpha   90.00
_cell.angle_beta   90.00
_cell.angle_gamma   90.00
#
_symmetry.space_group_name_H-M   'P 1'
#
loop_
_entity.id
_entity.type
_entity.pdbx_description
1 polymer ?
#
loop_
_entity_poly.entity_id
_entity_poly.type
_entity_poly.pdbx_seq_one_letter_code
_entity_poly.pdbx_strand_id
1 'polypeptide(L)'
;MQILSKQHYMFRVFWRSRSTFGAGAILDLTNQFSKFRILSTNRSYRALCDQTIAHRQFSTTAKMAEEKVSVETVTVEGKEFRTVTEGKATILVPQGAKIGEDRGEVQQVFYNPIQQYNRDLSVLAIKTYGEMSLEKRKEQYESRMNKQSKKRKRGDDDQKPTETVNPPPQDKAQATEEAAKPNDAEVRQPKKEIKPSFRILDALSASGLRALRYAHELPFVTSVKANDLSDTAAESIRMNAKHNGLEDKITVTQGDALALMYRGIADDLSNRDKGGNPGKTNKFDVIDLDPYGTAAPFFDAAVQSIRDDGGLLCITCTDSAVWAGHSYCEKTFALYGGIPIKGMHSHEAGLRLVLNAVATSAARYGLAIEPLLSLSIDFYTKFFIKVTKSPQSVKFLASKTMLVYSCDSGCGAWETQPMLRSKPAPNKKGSGAFYKHTMAQGPSADRHCEHCGMKMHINGPMYGGHIHSQEFIERLLAQIPEADPSIYGTMPRLEGMLRTALEEYLPGPEVKEPVDPKDAQLATVDHYPFFIIPSRLANVVSCVTPSEDMVRGALIHLGYRTARSHCRPGSIKTDAPWSTIWWIITEWIRRKSPIKESSIKKNSAAWKILTDAGIIGQEKPEATEETAKDDSAMEGVEQQTSDAPVEGTADAPNGDVKLPLSEAELRKTLVFDENLARLARRRGEQKLVRYQMNPRENWGPLAKASRR
;
A
#
# COMPACT_ATOMS: atom_id res chain seq x y z
N MET A 1 -26.93 -0.10 -54.68
CA MET A 1 -26.03 0.73 -55.50
C MET A 1 -24.92 1.21 -54.55
N GLN A 2 -23.62 0.89 -54.67
CA GLN A 2 -22.73 0.77 -55.85
C GLN A 2 -22.76 2.08 -56.68
N ILE A 3 -21.66 2.73 -57.05
CA ILE A 3 -20.23 2.38 -57.16
C ILE A 3 -19.40 3.66 -56.89
N LEU A 4 -18.37 3.68 -56.03
CA LEU A 4 -16.95 3.40 -56.30
C LEU A 4 -16.29 4.21 -57.43
N SER A 5 -15.14 4.84 -57.16
CA SER A 5 -14.08 5.07 -58.15
C SER A 5 -12.72 4.71 -57.53
N LYS A 6 -11.73 4.38 -58.36
CA LYS A 6 -10.40 3.90 -57.96
C LYS A 6 -9.34 4.27 -58.98
N GLN A 7 -8.12 4.55 -58.50
CA GLN A 7 -6.86 4.21 -59.16
C GLN A 7 -5.99 3.52 -58.08
N HIS A 8 -5.39 2.33 -58.27
CA HIS A 8 -4.44 1.82 -59.27
C HIS A 8 -2.98 2.28 -59.02
N TYR A 9 -1.95 1.41 -58.98
CA TYR A 9 -1.90 -0.07 -59.09
C TYR A 9 -0.55 -0.66 -58.59
N MET A 10 -0.34 -1.97 -58.81
CA MET A 10 0.93 -2.77 -58.69
C MET A 10 1.35 -3.25 -57.28
N PHE A 11 1.90 -4.47 -57.06
CA PHE A 11 1.94 -5.75 -57.83
C PHE A 11 2.04 -6.89 -56.78
N ARG A 12 1.18 -7.93 -56.75
CA ARG A 12 1.28 -9.27 -57.40
C ARG A 12 2.49 -10.13 -56.96
N VAL A 13 2.39 -11.46 -56.79
CA VAL A 13 1.30 -12.43 -57.10
C VAL A 13 0.74 -13.09 -55.80
N PHE A 14 0.41 -14.38 -55.54
CA PHE A 14 0.34 -15.66 -56.28
C PHE A 14 -0.92 -16.48 -55.85
N TRP A 15 -0.89 -17.83 -55.87
CA TRP A 15 -2.03 -18.77 -55.90
C TRP A 15 -1.51 -20.22 -55.66
N ARG A 16 -2.27 -21.29 -55.37
CA ARG A 16 -3.73 -21.57 -55.24
C ARG A 16 -3.95 -22.93 -54.52
N SER A 17 -5.07 -23.16 -53.83
CA SER A 17 -5.73 -24.49 -53.73
C SER A 17 -7.23 -24.36 -53.38
N ARG A 18 -8.07 -25.35 -53.73
CA ARG A 18 -9.55 -25.32 -53.58
C ARG A 18 -10.18 -26.72 -53.76
N SER A 19 -11.47 -26.86 -53.40
CA SER A 19 -12.38 -28.02 -53.59
C SER A 19 -12.16 -29.19 -52.59
N THR A 20 -13.15 -30.05 -52.29
CA THR A 20 -14.45 -30.38 -52.93
C THR A 20 -15.66 -30.50 -51.95
N PHE A 21 -16.88 -30.62 -52.52
CA PHE A 21 -18.20 -30.94 -51.93
C PHE A 21 -18.86 -29.87 -51.02
N GLY A 22 -20.20 -29.75 -50.99
CA GLY A 22 -21.27 -30.38 -51.78
C GLY A 22 -22.65 -29.80 -51.35
N ALA A 23 -23.64 -29.70 -52.25
CA ALA A 23 -24.89 -28.95 -51.99
C ALA A 23 -26.15 -29.84 -51.82
N GLY A 24 -27.13 -29.36 -51.04
CA GLY A 24 -28.44 -29.99 -50.83
C GLY A 24 -29.49 -28.99 -50.30
N ALA A 25 -30.78 -29.27 -50.56
CA ALA A 25 -31.97 -28.44 -50.25
C ALA A 25 -32.08 -28.04 -48.75
N ILE A 26 -32.63 -26.89 -48.33
CA ILE A 26 -33.90 -26.21 -48.66
C ILE A 26 -35.14 -27.00 -48.17
N LEU A 27 -35.54 -26.80 -46.90
CA LEU A 27 -36.85 -26.21 -46.53
C LEU A 27 -37.00 -26.03 -44.99
N ASP A 28 -37.91 -25.13 -44.63
CA ASP A 28 -38.58 -24.87 -43.34
C ASP A 28 -38.09 -25.54 -42.03
N LEU A 29 -37.82 -24.70 -41.02
CA LEU A 29 -38.79 -24.46 -39.93
C LEU A 29 -38.31 -23.37 -38.95
N THR A 30 -39.24 -22.52 -38.50
CA THR A 30 -39.03 -21.59 -37.38
C THR A 30 -39.15 -22.28 -36.00
N ASN A 31 -38.54 -21.67 -34.99
CA ASN A 31 -38.89 -21.79 -33.57
C ASN A 31 -38.59 -23.13 -32.85
N GLN A 32 -37.32 -23.37 -32.51
CA GLN A 32 -36.98 -24.21 -31.35
C GLN A 32 -35.58 -23.88 -30.78
N PHE A 33 -35.52 -23.17 -29.65
CA PHE A 33 -34.29 -23.05 -28.82
C PHE A 33 -34.64 -23.05 -27.33
N SER A 34 -34.90 -24.23 -26.79
CA SER A 34 -34.86 -24.48 -25.34
C SER A 34 -34.43 -25.93 -25.09
N LYS A 35 -33.77 -26.17 -23.94
CA LYS A 35 -33.18 -27.45 -23.52
C LYS A 35 -32.03 -27.97 -24.41
N PHE A 36 -30.79 -27.56 -24.07
CA PHE A 36 -29.70 -28.54 -24.00
C PHE A 36 -29.04 -28.49 -22.62
N ARG A 37 -28.78 -29.67 -22.06
CA ARG A 37 -28.54 -29.87 -20.63
C ARG A 37 -27.10 -30.32 -20.41
N ILE A 38 -26.19 -29.38 -20.14
CA ILE A 38 -24.78 -29.69 -19.90
C ILE A 38 -24.65 -30.47 -18.58
N LEU A 39 -24.05 -31.67 -18.66
CA LEU A 39 -23.76 -32.53 -17.51
C LEU A 39 -22.49 -32.04 -16.80
N SER A 40 -22.66 -31.36 -15.66
CA SER A 40 -21.54 -30.88 -14.83
C SER A 40 -21.14 -31.88 -13.74
N THR A 41 -20.45 -32.95 -14.13
CA THR A 41 -19.85 -33.90 -13.19
C THR A 41 -18.54 -33.37 -12.59
N ASN A 42 -18.64 -32.56 -11.52
CA ASN A 42 -17.53 -32.42 -10.56
C ASN A 42 -18.01 -32.00 -9.16
N ARG A 43 -18.22 -32.99 -8.29
CA ARG A 43 -18.83 -32.83 -6.95
C ARG A 43 -17.78 -32.96 -5.84
N SER A 44 -16.79 -32.06 -5.80
CA SER A 44 -15.69 -32.11 -4.80
C SER A 44 -15.03 -30.75 -4.52
N TYR A 45 -15.82 -29.72 -4.18
CA TYR A 45 -15.28 -28.43 -3.71
C TYR A 45 -16.18 -27.67 -2.70
N ARG A 46 -17.00 -28.40 -1.92
CA ARG A 46 -18.02 -27.78 -1.03
C ARG A 46 -18.23 -28.49 0.32
N ALA A 47 -17.18 -29.09 0.88
CA ALA A 47 -17.21 -29.75 2.19
C ALA A 47 -15.83 -29.71 2.86
N LEU A 48 -15.53 -28.61 3.57
CA LEU A 48 -14.45 -28.49 4.57
C LEU A 48 -14.52 -27.17 5.35
N CYS A 49 -15.73 -26.76 5.75
CA CYS A 49 -15.96 -25.56 6.57
C CYS A 49 -17.15 -25.73 7.54
N ASP A 50 -17.27 -26.94 8.11
CA ASP A 50 -18.26 -27.30 9.13
C ASP A 50 -17.58 -28.17 10.19
N GLN A 51 -17.15 -27.56 11.30
CA GLN A 51 -16.89 -28.24 12.58
C GLN A 51 -17.31 -27.33 13.74
N THR A 52 -18.60 -27.31 13.99
CA THR A 52 -19.20 -26.74 15.20
C THR A 52 -18.87 -27.62 16.41
N ILE A 53 -18.49 -27.02 17.55
CA ILE A 53 -18.89 -27.36 18.94
C ILE A 53 -18.04 -26.51 19.91
N ALA A 54 -18.64 -25.46 20.48
CA ALA A 54 -18.23 -24.79 21.74
C ALA A 54 -19.22 -23.68 22.19
N HIS A 55 -20.49 -23.69 21.75
CA HIS A 55 -21.47 -22.64 22.06
C HIS A 55 -22.59 -23.13 22.99
N ARG A 56 -22.30 -23.23 24.29
CA ARG A 56 -23.27 -23.19 25.39
C ARG A 56 -22.66 -22.36 26.53
N GLN A 57 -23.51 -21.72 27.32
CA GLN A 57 -23.12 -20.75 28.38
C GLN A 57 -22.42 -19.48 27.89
N PHE A 58 -23.12 -18.64 27.10
CA PHE A 58 -23.10 -17.16 27.19
C PHE A 58 -24.22 -16.60 26.29
N SER A 59 -25.48 -16.82 26.69
CA SER A 59 -26.67 -16.59 25.85
C SER A 59 -27.78 -15.82 26.59
N THR A 60 -27.40 -14.81 27.38
CA THR A 60 -28.33 -14.03 28.23
C THR A 60 -28.07 -12.51 28.23
N THR A 61 -27.10 -11.99 27.48
CA THR A 61 -26.76 -10.56 27.42
C THR A 61 -26.82 -9.94 26.02
N ALA A 62 -27.17 -10.70 24.98
CA ALA A 62 -27.31 -10.21 23.60
C ALA A 62 -28.71 -9.58 23.35
N LYS A 63 -29.08 -8.55 24.13
CA LYS A 63 -30.37 -7.85 24.01
C LYS A 63 -30.29 -6.35 24.37
N MET A 64 -29.32 -5.62 23.81
CA MET A 64 -29.25 -4.16 23.89
C MET A 64 -28.86 -3.54 22.54
N ALA A 65 -29.37 -2.33 22.28
CA ALA A 65 -28.99 -1.42 21.19
C ALA A 65 -29.14 -1.93 19.73
N GLU A 66 -30.37 -2.20 19.29
CA GLU A 66 -30.79 -1.62 18.00
C GLU A 66 -31.08 -0.14 18.24
N GLU A 67 -30.04 0.69 18.11
CA GLU A 67 -30.14 2.12 18.33
C GLU A 67 -30.88 2.78 17.16
N LYS A 68 -32.07 3.32 17.43
CA LYS A 68 -32.84 4.09 16.43
C LYS A 68 -32.10 5.39 16.15
N VAL A 69 -31.29 5.40 15.08
CA VAL A 69 -30.72 6.63 14.52
C VAL A 69 -31.86 7.60 14.25
N SER A 70 -31.91 8.71 15.00
CA SER A 70 -32.86 9.79 14.81
C SER A 70 -32.66 10.40 13.43
N VAL A 71 -33.63 10.20 12.55
CA VAL A 71 -33.59 10.75 11.19
C VAL A 71 -34.11 12.18 11.24
N GLU A 72 -33.19 13.14 11.35
CA GLU A 72 -33.52 14.54 11.14
C GLU A 72 -33.84 14.76 9.65
N THR A 73 -35.03 15.31 9.38
CA THR A 73 -35.49 15.67 8.05
C THR A 73 -35.41 17.18 7.85
N VAL A 74 -35.00 17.59 6.66
CA VAL A 74 -34.86 18.99 6.26
C VAL A 74 -35.58 19.20 4.94
N THR A 75 -36.45 20.20 4.88
CA THR A 75 -37.15 20.58 3.65
C THR A 75 -36.34 21.63 2.90
N VAL A 76 -35.87 21.28 1.70
CA VAL A 76 -35.13 22.20 0.81
C VAL A 76 -35.91 22.35 -0.49
N GLU A 77 -36.23 23.59 -0.86
CA GLU A 77 -36.92 23.93 -2.12
C GLU A 77 -38.23 23.12 -2.34
N GLY A 78 -38.96 22.88 -1.24
CA GLY A 78 -40.24 22.14 -1.22
C GLY A 78 -40.13 20.61 -1.24
N LYS A 79 -38.91 20.04 -1.22
CA LYS A 79 -38.65 18.59 -1.16
C LYS A 79 -38.11 18.19 0.21
N GLU A 80 -38.54 17.06 0.73
CA GLU A 80 -38.02 16.51 1.99
C GLU A 80 -36.75 15.66 1.76
N PHE A 81 -35.72 15.92 2.57
CA PHE A 81 -34.47 15.18 2.59
C PHE A 81 -34.20 14.63 3.98
N ARG A 82 -33.70 13.40 4.03
CA ARG A 82 -33.02 12.86 5.20
C ARG A 82 -31.61 13.45 5.27
N THR A 83 -31.18 13.90 6.45
CA THR A 83 -29.77 14.21 6.71
C THR A 83 -28.95 12.93 6.99
N VAL A 84 -27.66 12.99 6.65
CA VAL A 84 -26.63 12.04 7.11
C VAL A 84 -25.36 12.84 7.41
N THR A 85 -24.90 12.82 8.65
CA THR A 85 -23.68 13.51 9.09
C THR A 85 -22.52 12.53 9.19
N GLU A 86 -21.35 12.90 8.67
CA GLU A 86 -20.09 12.19 8.88
C GLU A 86 -18.93 13.20 9.00
N GLY A 87 -18.12 13.08 10.05
CA GLY A 87 -17.15 14.11 10.40
C GLY A 87 -17.87 15.42 10.72
N LYS A 88 -17.47 16.50 10.05
CA LYS A 88 -18.17 17.81 10.12
C LYS A 88 -19.19 18.03 8.99
N ALA A 89 -19.32 17.11 8.05
CA ALA A 89 -20.13 17.30 6.85
C ALA A 89 -21.51 16.63 6.96
N THR A 90 -22.56 17.38 6.66
CA THR A 90 -23.94 16.86 6.57
C THR A 90 -24.37 16.78 5.10
N ILE A 91 -24.72 15.60 4.60
CA ILE A 91 -25.28 15.43 3.25
C ILE A 91 -26.79 15.21 3.30
N LEU A 92 -27.48 15.74 2.28
CA LEU A 92 -28.92 15.60 2.08
C LEU A 92 -29.19 14.41 1.15
N VAL A 93 -30.06 13.50 1.58
CA VAL A 93 -30.46 12.29 0.85
C VAL A 93 -31.97 12.33 0.61
N PRO A 94 -32.47 12.33 -0.65
CA PRO A 94 -33.89 12.44 -0.96
C PRO A 94 -34.74 11.36 -0.27
N GLN A 95 -35.87 11.78 0.30
CA GLN A 95 -36.74 10.90 1.07
C GLN A 95 -37.42 9.85 0.16
N GLY A 96 -36.92 8.62 0.20
CA GLY A 96 -37.30 7.52 -0.69
C GLY A 96 -36.13 6.88 -1.45
N ALA A 97 -34.96 7.54 -1.51
CA ALA A 97 -33.75 6.93 -2.04
C ALA A 97 -33.23 5.83 -1.09
N LYS A 98 -32.88 4.66 -1.64
CA LYS A 98 -32.22 3.59 -0.88
C LYS A 98 -30.74 3.90 -0.69
N ILE A 99 -30.29 3.92 0.56
CA ILE A 99 -28.86 4.04 0.88
C ILE A 99 -28.14 2.77 0.40
N GLY A 100 -27.40 2.87 -0.72
CA GLY A 100 -26.51 1.84 -1.24
C GLY A 100 -27.06 0.92 -2.36
N GLU A 101 -28.27 1.14 -2.89
CA GLU A 101 -28.81 0.34 -4.01
C GLU A 101 -29.34 1.21 -5.17
N ASP A 102 -28.54 1.34 -6.24
CA ASP A 102 -28.89 1.95 -7.54
C ASP A 102 -30.06 1.21 -8.24
N ARG A 103 -31.29 1.39 -7.74
CA ARG A 103 -32.52 0.74 -8.20
C ARG A 103 -33.75 1.64 -7.98
N GLY A 104 -33.92 2.65 -8.83
CA GLY A 104 -35.14 3.48 -8.87
C GLY A 104 -35.01 4.69 -9.79
N GLU A 105 -36.14 5.32 -10.09
CA GLU A 105 -36.23 6.56 -10.89
C GLU A 105 -35.93 7.83 -10.08
N VAL A 106 -35.81 7.71 -8.76
CA VAL A 106 -35.51 8.80 -7.82
C VAL A 106 -34.01 9.12 -7.82
N GLN A 107 -33.67 10.41 -7.81
CA GLN A 107 -32.30 10.92 -7.70
C GLN A 107 -31.59 10.31 -6.47
N GLN A 108 -30.65 9.38 -6.71
CA GLN A 108 -29.92 8.72 -5.64
C GLN A 108 -28.63 9.47 -5.30
N VAL A 109 -28.50 9.85 -4.04
CA VAL A 109 -27.27 10.42 -3.47
C VAL A 109 -26.43 9.26 -2.95
N PHE A 110 -25.37 8.89 -3.67
CA PHE A 110 -24.56 7.75 -3.27
C PHE A 110 -23.82 8.04 -1.95
N TYR A 111 -24.18 7.25 -0.94
CA TYR A 111 -23.51 7.18 0.35
C TYR A 111 -23.35 5.72 0.75
N ASN A 112 -22.14 5.37 1.19
CA ASN A 112 -21.84 4.06 1.77
C ASN A 112 -21.16 4.26 3.13
N PRO A 113 -21.78 3.88 4.26
CA PRO A 113 -21.20 4.04 5.60
C PRO A 113 -19.97 3.15 5.83
N ILE A 114 -19.82 2.03 5.10
CA ILE A 114 -18.65 1.14 5.17
C ILE A 114 -17.35 1.89 4.81
N GLN A 115 -17.47 2.95 3.99
CA GLN A 115 -16.35 3.80 3.56
C GLN A 115 -16.03 4.95 4.53
N GLN A 116 -16.70 5.07 5.69
CA GLN A 116 -16.37 6.08 6.72
C GLN A 116 -14.89 5.99 7.12
N TYR A 117 -14.38 4.78 7.37
CA TYR A 117 -12.96 4.54 7.69
C TYR A 117 -12.00 5.03 6.60
N ASN A 118 -12.38 4.88 5.32
CA ASN A 118 -11.59 5.39 4.18
C ASN A 118 -11.57 6.93 4.19
N ARG A 119 -12.70 7.57 4.49
CA ARG A 119 -12.82 9.03 4.56
C ARG A 119 -12.08 9.62 5.77
N ASP A 120 -12.24 9.07 6.97
CA ASP A 120 -11.48 9.43 8.17
C ASP A 120 -9.96 9.34 7.93
N LEU A 121 -9.50 8.19 7.42
CA LEU A 121 -8.10 7.97 7.04
C LEU A 121 -7.62 8.97 5.99
N SER A 122 -8.46 9.30 5.00
CA SER A 122 -8.09 10.26 3.96
C SER A 122 -7.96 11.68 4.51
N VAL A 123 -8.89 12.14 5.34
CA VAL A 123 -8.81 13.46 6.00
C VAL A 123 -7.53 13.57 6.83
N LEU A 124 -7.28 12.62 7.73
CA LEU A 124 -6.13 12.68 8.65
C LEU A 124 -4.78 12.54 7.91
N ALA A 125 -4.69 11.68 6.89
CA ALA A 125 -3.50 11.55 6.04
C ALA A 125 -3.24 12.83 5.22
N ILE A 126 -4.29 13.46 4.68
CA ILE A 126 -4.17 14.73 3.95
C ILE A 126 -3.82 15.88 4.91
N LYS A 127 -4.37 15.91 6.13
CA LYS A 127 -4.01 16.88 7.20
C LYS A 127 -2.52 16.81 7.48
N THR A 128 -2.05 15.62 7.87
CA THR A 128 -0.64 15.33 8.18
C THR A 128 0.27 15.72 7.03
N TYR A 129 -0.02 15.29 5.79
CA TYR A 129 0.82 15.62 4.64
C TYR A 129 0.77 17.11 4.26
N GLY A 130 -0.39 17.74 4.36
CA GLY A 130 -0.56 19.16 4.07
C GLY A 130 0.27 20.02 5.00
N GLU A 131 0.23 19.74 6.30
CA GLU A 131 1.05 20.40 7.33
C GLU A 131 2.55 20.22 7.04
N MET A 132 3.03 18.98 6.79
CA MET A 132 4.42 18.71 6.37
C MET A 132 4.83 19.46 5.08
N SER A 133 3.92 19.53 4.10
CA SER A 133 4.17 20.20 2.81
C SER A 133 4.24 21.72 2.97
N LEU A 134 3.41 22.30 3.84
CA LEU A 134 3.38 23.73 4.14
C LEU A 134 4.58 24.17 4.99
N GLU A 135 4.96 23.40 6.00
CA GLU A 135 6.21 23.52 6.76
C GLU A 135 7.41 23.61 5.80
N LYS A 136 7.57 22.58 4.96
CA LYS A 136 8.66 22.47 3.97
C LYS A 136 8.64 23.57 2.89
N ARG A 137 7.47 24.13 2.56
CA ARG A 137 7.35 25.28 1.64
C ARG A 137 7.80 26.58 2.32
N LYS A 138 7.48 26.77 3.60
CA LYS A 138 7.91 27.91 4.40
C LYS A 138 9.43 27.94 4.56
N GLU A 139 10.05 26.82 4.92
CA GLU A 139 11.52 26.67 4.97
C GLU A 139 12.19 27.01 3.63
N GLN A 140 11.63 26.52 2.52
CA GLN A 140 12.15 26.81 1.18
C GLN A 140 12.00 28.28 0.78
N TYR A 141 10.93 28.94 1.21
CA TYR A 141 10.74 30.37 0.98
C TYR A 141 11.73 31.20 1.81
N GLU A 142 11.82 30.94 3.12
CA GLU A 142 12.72 31.64 4.04
C GLU A 142 14.20 31.46 3.66
N SER A 143 14.61 30.24 3.31
CA SER A 143 15.98 29.97 2.85
C SER A 143 16.30 30.60 1.48
N ARG A 144 15.32 30.80 0.59
CA ARG A 144 15.48 31.59 -0.64
C ARG A 144 15.61 33.08 -0.33
N MET A 145 14.77 33.63 0.54
CA MET A 145 14.85 35.03 0.98
C MET A 145 16.19 35.34 1.66
N ASN A 146 16.67 34.44 2.52
CA ASN A 146 17.97 34.57 3.20
C ASN A 146 19.18 34.43 2.25
N LYS A 147 19.03 33.74 1.10
CA LYS A 147 20.04 33.75 0.03
C LYS A 147 20.00 35.04 -0.78
N GLN A 148 18.82 35.59 -1.06
CA GLN A 148 18.68 36.88 -1.76
C GLN A 148 19.20 38.06 -0.93
N SER A 149 18.91 38.11 0.37
CA SER A 149 19.42 39.19 1.26
C SER A 149 20.95 39.14 1.39
N LYS A 150 21.54 37.95 1.52
CA LYS A 150 23.00 37.76 1.49
C LYS A 150 23.62 38.15 0.14
N LYS A 151 22.96 37.86 -1.00
CA LYS A 151 23.44 38.31 -2.33
C LYS A 151 23.35 39.83 -2.49
N ARG A 152 22.32 40.49 -1.94
CA ARG A 152 22.21 41.96 -1.96
C ARG A 152 23.32 42.62 -1.16
N LYS A 153 23.57 42.19 0.09
CA LYS A 153 24.68 42.74 0.90
C LYS A 153 26.04 42.63 0.21
N ARG A 154 26.33 41.47 -0.40
CA ARG A 154 27.56 41.27 -1.19
C ARG A 154 27.66 42.10 -2.48
N GLY A 155 26.61 42.83 -2.86
CA GLY A 155 26.63 43.77 -3.98
C GLY A 155 26.81 45.24 -3.56
N ASP A 156 26.66 45.57 -2.28
CA ASP A 156 26.98 46.90 -1.73
C ASP A 156 28.48 47.02 -1.41
N ASP A 157 29.11 45.96 -0.92
CA ASP A 157 30.54 45.93 -0.55
C ASP A 157 31.51 46.03 -1.76
N ASP A 158 31.01 45.98 -3.01
CA ASP A 158 31.82 45.94 -4.25
C ASP A 158 32.06 47.34 -4.88
N GLN A 159 31.84 48.43 -4.13
CA GLN A 159 32.25 49.78 -4.55
C GLN A 159 33.77 49.97 -4.35
N LYS A 160 34.52 49.94 -5.46
CA LYS A 160 35.96 50.26 -5.46
C LYS A 160 36.23 51.70 -4.99
N PRO A 161 37.35 51.96 -4.29
CA PRO A 161 37.82 53.32 -4.07
C PRO A 161 38.25 53.97 -5.40
N THR A 162 37.82 55.20 -5.64
CA THR A 162 38.29 56.04 -6.74
C THR A 162 39.57 56.78 -6.36
N GLU A 163 40.56 56.79 -7.25
CA GLU A 163 41.82 57.50 -7.06
C GLU A 163 41.69 59.02 -7.22
N THR A 164 42.62 59.75 -6.63
CA THR A 164 42.63 61.21 -6.55
C THR A 164 43.11 61.90 -7.83
N VAL A 165 42.37 62.92 -8.28
CA VAL A 165 42.86 63.94 -9.22
C VAL A 165 42.44 65.32 -8.70
N ASN A 166 43.33 66.31 -8.78
CA ASN A 166 43.17 67.65 -8.20
C ASN A 166 42.42 68.65 -9.12
N PRO A 167 41.95 69.81 -8.59
CA PRO A 167 40.84 70.56 -9.19
C PRO A 167 41.25 71.84 -9.96
N PRO A 168 40.33 72.41 -10.76
CA PRO A 168 40.33 73.82 -11.17
C PRO A 168 39.55 74.72 -10.17
N PRO A 169 39.78 76.05 -10.15
CA PRO A 169 39.24 76.97 -9.13
C PRO A 169 37.94 77.71 -9.51
N GLN A 170 37.19 78.14 -8.48
CA GLN A 170 36.41 79.40 -8.29
C GLN A 170 35.59 79.98 -9.48
N ASP A 171 34.34 80.45 -9.31
CA ASP A 171 33.93 81.45 -8.29
C ASP A 171 32.38 81.59 -8.10
N LYS A 172 31.96 82.19 -6.97
CA LYS A 172 30.64 82.82 -6.58
C LYS A 172 29.30 82.33 -7.18
N ALA A 173 28.38 81.76 -6.38
CA ALA A 173 27.29 82.43 -5.59
C ALA A 173 25.93 82.43 -6.34
N GLN A 174 24.71 82.48 -5.75
CA GLN A 174 24.16 82.73 -4.39
C GLN A 174 23.16 81.59 -4.03
N ALA A 175 23.11 81.00 -2.83
CA ALA A 175 22.54 81.44 -1.54
C ALA A 175 20.99 81.52 -1.45
N THR A 176 20.37 80.59 -0.69
CA THR A 176 19.21 80.78 0.21
C THR A 176 19.14 79.65 1.27
N GLU A 177 18.36 79.88 2.33
CA GLU A 177 18.11 79.02 3.51
C GLU A 177 17.29 77.73 3.17
N GLU A 178 17.06 76.72 4.03
CA GLU A 178 16.81 76.69 5.49
C GLU A 178 17.40 75.48 6.25
N ALA A 179 17.23 75.46 7.58
CA ALA A 179 17.84 74.50 8.50
C ALA A 179 16.88 73.40 9.01
N ALA A 180 17.30 72.15 8.81
CA ALA A 180 17.06 70.92 9.57
C ALA A 180 15.86 70.80 10.56
N LYS A 181 15.01 69.78 10.32
CA LYS A 181 14.40 68.90 11.37
C LYS A 181 13.89 67.57 10.74
N PRO A 182 13.50 66.52 11.50
CA PRO A 182 14.25 65.25 11.41
C PRO A 182 13.42 63.99 11.13
N ASN A 183 14.11 62.88 10.87
CA ASN A 183 13.69 61.48 11.05
C ASN A 183 12.19 61.17 11.02
N ASP A 184 11.60 61.04 9.83
CA ASP A 184 10.44 60.17 9.68
C ASP A 184 10.90 58.71 9.67
N ALA A 185 10.50 57.96 10.70
CA ALA A 185 10.74 56.52 10.76
C ALA A 185 9.72 55.81 9.88
N GLU A 186 10.12 55.39 8.66
CA GLU A 186 9.24 54.66 7.73
C GLU A 186 8.52 53.50 8.43
N VAL A 187 7.22 53.66 8.65
CA VAL A 187 6.35 52.64 9.23
C VAL A 187 6.24 51.50 8.22
N ARG A 188 7.09 50.48 8.40
CA ARG A 188 7.06 49.23 7.64
C ARG A 188 5.68 48.59 7.80
N GLN A 189 4.83 48.78 6.80
CA GLN A 189 3.50 48.18 6.78
C GLN A 189 3.58 46.68 7.09
N PRO A 190 2.65 46.13 7.89
CA PRO A 190 2.64 44.71 8.20
C PRO A 190 2.53 43.93 6.88
N LYS A 191 3.53 43.10 6.59
CA LYS A 191 3.56 42.28 5.38
C LYS A 191 2.31 41.41 5.36
N LYS A 192 1.42 41.64 4.39
CA LYS A 192 0.24 40.79 4.17
C LYS A 192 0.70 39.33 4.16
N GLU A 193 0.16 38.54 5.08
CA GLU A 193 0.55 37.15 5.25
C GLU A 193 0.03 36.35 4.05
N ILE A 194 0.91 36.06 3.10
CA ILE A 194 0.56 35.31 1.88
C ILE A 194 0.38 33.84 2.28
N LYS A 195 -0.82 33.49 2.73
CA LYS A 195 -1.23 32.10 2.91
C LYS A 195 -1.14 31.40 1.54
N PRO A 196 -0.26 30.40 1.37
CA PRO A 196 -0.08 29.75 0.07
C PRO A 196 -1.34 28.97 -0.30
N SER A 197 -1.72 28.99 -1.57
CA SER A 197 -2.84 28.19 -2.05
C SER A 197 -2.58 26.70 -1.84
N PHE A 198 -3.60 25.99 -1.37
CA PHE A 198 -3.61 24.53 -1.24
C PHE A 198 -4.89 23.99 -1.88
N ARG A 199 -4.75 23.26 -2.99
CA ARG A 199 -5.85 22.85 -3.87
C ARG A 199 -6.01 21.34 -3.90
N ILE A 200 -7.21 20.86 -3.67
CA ILE A 200 -7.57 19.44 -3.71
C ILE A 200 -8.48 19.17 -4.91
N LEU A 201 -8.27 18.06 -5.62
CA LEU A 201 -9.23 17.49 -6.56
C LEU A 201 -9.85 16.22 -5.95
N ASP A 202 -11.16 16.26 -5.74
CA ASP A 202 -11.98 15.07 -5.51
C ASP A 202 -12.60 14.66 -6.86
N ALA A 203 -12.00 13.65 -7.50
CA ALA A 203 -12.17 13.43 -8.95
C ALA A 203 -13.46 12.68 -9.34
N LEU A 204 -14.01 11.89 -8.40
CA LEU A 204 -15.25 11.12 -8.55
C LEU A 204 -16.07 11.28 -7.25
N SER A 205 -16.60 12.48 -7.06
CA SER A 205 -17.06 13.01 -5.78
C SER A 205 -18.46 12.52 -5.35
N ALA A 206 -19.28 12.04 -6.29
CA ALA A 206 -20.64 11.52 -6.07
C ALA A 206 -21.55 12.45 -5.25
N SER A 207 -21.70 12.21 -3.94
CA SER A 207 -22.49 13.04 -3.01
C SER A 207 -21.77 14.30 -2.52
N GLY A 208 -20.48 14.45 -2.83
CA GLY A 208 -19.64 15.54 -2.35
C GLY A 208 -18.99 15.28 -1.00
N LEU A 209 -19.29 14.16 -0.31
CA LEU A 209 -18.91 13.96 1.08
C LEU A 209 -17.39 14.06 1.34
N ARG A 210 -16.55 13.55 0.43
CA ARG A 210 -15.08 13.76 0.51
C ARG A 210 -14.72 15.23 0.41
N ALA A 211 -15.15 15.93 -0.65
CA ALA A 211 -14.90 17.35 -0.83
C ALA A 211 -15.41 18.24 0.33
N LEU A 212 -16.58 17.93 0.89
CA LEU A 212 -17.16 18.64 2.04
C LEU A 212 -16.29 18.47 3.29
N ARG A 213 -15.93 17.23 3.64
CA ARG A 213 -15.02 16.95 4.76
C ARG A 213 -13.65 17.59 4.54
N TYR A 214 -13.10 17.56 3.33
CA TYR A 214 -11.84 18.24 3.01
C TYR A 214 -11.91 19.77 3.15
N ALA A 215 -13.06 20.39 2.89
CA ALA A 215 -13.24 21.84 3.04
C ALA A 215 -13.57 22.29 4.48
N HIS A 216 -14.18 21.42 5.29
CA HIS A 216 -14.48 21.64 6.72
C HIS A 216 -13.31 21.29 7.66
N GLU A 217 -12.67 20.13 7.48
CA GLU A 217 -11.80 19.50 8.47
C GLU A 217 -10.31 19.84 8.25
N LEU A 218 -9.94 20.41 7.09
CA LEU A 218 -8.58 20.79 6.74
C LEU A 218 -8.42 22.33 6.70
N PRO A 219 -7.91 22.98 7.77
CA PRO A 219 -7.97 24.44 7.91
C PRO A 219 -7.09 25.22 6.91
N PHE A 220 -6.12 24.55 6.27
CA PHE A 220 -5.22 25.14 5.28
C PHE A 220 -5.71 25.03 3.83
N VAL A 221 -6.81 24.31 3.56
CA VAL A 221 -7.32 24.11 2.20
C VAL A 221 -7.99 25.39 1.70
N THR A 222 -7.48 25.92 0.59
CA THR A 222 -7.98 27.17 -0.01
C THR A 222 -8.98 26.94 -1.14
N SER A 223 -9.05 25.74 -1.71
CA SER A 223 -10.05 25.35 -2.70
C SER A 223 -10.11 23.83 -2.86
N VAL A 224 -11.32 23.29 -2.97
CA VAL A 224 -11.57 21.92 -3.40
C VAL A 224 -12.32 21.96 -4.73
N LYS A 225 -11.80 21.27 -5.75
CA LYS A 225 -12.59 20.96 -6.94
C LYS A 225 -13.26 19.61 -6.74
N ALA A 226 -14.59 19.60 -6.73
CA ALA A 226 -15.41 18.41 -6.63
C ALA A 226 -15.97 18.08 -8.02
N ASN A 227 -15.59 16.93 -8.58
CA ASN A 227 -15.99 16.53 -9.92
C ASN A 227 -16.82 15.25 -9.89
N ASP A 228 -17.89 15.19 -10.70
CA ASP A 228 -18.53 13.92 -11.05
C ASP A 228 -18.97 13.90 -12.52
N LEU A 229 -19.12 12.71 -13.09
CA LEU A 229 -19.64 12.52 -14.44
C LEU A 229 -21.15 12.74 -14.50
N SER A 230 -21.89 12.37 -13.45
CA SER A 230 -23.36 12.53 -13.42
C SER A 230 -23.75 13.96 -13.08
N ASP A 231 -24.66 14.55 -13.85
CA ASP A 231 -25.17 15.89 -13.56
C ASP A 231 -25.99 15.91 -12.25
N THR A 232 -26.78 14.87 -12.00
CA THR A 232 -27.52 14.68 -10.72
C THR A 232 -26.61 14.57 -9.50
N ALA A 233 -25.34 14.14 -9.69
CA ALA A 233 -24.31 14.15 -8.65
C ALA A 233 -23.74 15.56 -8.50
N ALA A 234 -23.42 16.25 -9.60
CA ALA A 234 -23.00 17.66 -9.56
C ALA A 234 -24.04 18.57 -8.90
N GLU A 235 -25.34 18.35 -9.12
CA GLU A 235 -26.42 19.00 -8.37
C GLU A 235 -26.37 18.71 -6.86
N SER A 236 -26.23 17.42 -6.47
CA SER A 236 -26.13 17.02 -5.06
C SER A 236 -24.92 17.65 -4.37
N ILE A 237 -23.77 17.70 -5.03
CA ILE A 237 -22.56 18.36 -4.51
C ILE A 237 -22.81 19.85 -4.28
N ARG A 238 -23.44 20.57 -5.24
CA ARG A 238 -23.80 22.00 -5.07
C ARG A 238 -24.76 22.20 -3.89
N MET A 239 -25.82 21.40 -3.82
CA MET A 239 -26.83 21.46 -2.76
C MET A 239 -26.22 21.20 -1.38
N ASN A 240 -25.36 20.18 -1.27
CA ASN A 240 -24.67 19.87 -0.02
C ASN A 240 -23.62 20.93 0.33
N ALA A 241 -22.88 21.49 -0.63
CA ALA A 241 -21.94 22.59 -0.39
C ALA A 241 -22.65 23.84 0.17
N LYS A 242 -23.80 24.21 -0.41
CA LYS A 242 -24.69 25.27 0.07
C LYS A 242 -25.23 24.99 1.48
N HIS A 243 -25.73 23.78 1.73
CA HIS A 243 -26.23 23.36 3.04
C HIS A 243 -25.15 23.41 4.15
N ASN A 244 -23.89 23.16 3.79
CA ASN A 244 -22.74 23.23 4.71
C ASN A 244 -22.07 24.61 4.79
N GLY A 245 -22.48 25.59 3.99
CA GLY A 245 -21.86 26.92 3.92
C GLY A 245 -20.44 26.92 3.33
N LEU A 246 -20.15 26.03 2.37
CA LEU A 246 -18.81 25.78 1.79
C LEU A 246 -18.67 26.20 0.32
N GLU A 247 -19.61 26.99 -0.20
CA GLU A 247 -19.61 27.48 -1.59
C GLU A 247 -18.42 28.41 -1.92
N ASP A 248 -17.75 28.97 -0.91
CA ASP A 248 -16.51 29.76 -1.06
C ASP A 248 -15.28 28.90 -1.41
N LYS A 249 -15.22 27.66 -0.89
CA LYS A 249 -14.11 26.72 -1.09
C LYS A 249 -14.37 25.70 -2.20
N ILE A 250 -15.61 25.25 -2.36
CA ILE A 250 -15.94 24.11 -3.23
C ILE A 250 -16.36 24.57 -4.62
N THR A 251 -15.51 24.32 -5.61
CA THR A 251 -15.84 24.48 -7.03
C THR A 251 -16.36 23.16 -7.59
N VAL A 252 -17.64 23.09 -7.95
CA VAL A 252 -18.23 21.88 -8.54
C VAL A 252 -18.06 21.85 -10.06
N THR A 253 -17.61 20.72 -10.62
CA THR A 253 -17.56 20.49 -12.07
C THR A 253 -18.32 19.21 -12.46
N GLN A 254 -19.01 19.27 -13.59
CA GLN A 254 -19.63 18.11 -14.22
C GLN A 254 -18.77 17.65 -15.40
N GLY A 255 -18.57 16.34 -15.54
CA GLY A 255 -17.91 15.71 -16.67
C GLY A 255 -16.88 14.64 -16.29
N ASP A 256 -16.30 14.02 -17.32
CA ASP A 256 -15.31 12.96 -17.14
C ASP A 256 -14.02 13.47 -16.48
N ALA A 257 -13.52 12.74 -15.47
CA ALA A 257 -12.35 13.10 -14.68
C ALA A 257 -11.04 13.12 -15.49
N LEU A 258 -10.88 12.23 -16.49
CA LEU A 258 -9.76 12.29 -17.44
C LEU A 258 -9.86 13.56 -18.28
N ALA A 259 -11.06 13.87 -18.79
CA ALA A 259 -11.26 15.08 -19.59
C ALA A 259 -11.02 16.36 -18.77
N LEU A 260 -11.39 16.40 -17.48
CA LEU A 260 -11.06 17.50 -16.58
C LEU A 260 -9.54 17.64 -16.39
N MET A 261 -8.85 16.54 -16.07
CA MET A 261 -7.40 16.52 -15.84
C MET A 261 -6.61 16.89 -17.11
N TYR A 262 -6.92 16.27 -18.25
CA TYR A 262 -6.23 16.55 -19.51
C TYR A 262 -6.50 17.96 -20.06
N ARG A 263 -7.66 18.59 -19.79
CA ARG A 263 -7.86 20.02 -20.07
C ARG A 263 -6.87 20.88 -19.28
N GLY A 264 -6.80 20.69 -17.96
CA GLY A 264 -5.84 21.41 -17.12
C GLY A 264 -4.37 21.18 -17.52
N ILE A 265 -4.02 19.97 -17.97
CA ILE A 265 -2.69 19.67 -18.53
C ILE A 265 -2.47 20.41 -19.85
N ALA A 266 -3.43 20.42 -20.77
CA ALA A 266 -3.32 21.13 -22.05
C ALA A 266 -3.20 22.66 -21.86
N ASP A 267 -3.95 23.21 -20.92
CA ASP A 267 -3.89 24.63 -20.54
C ASP A 267 -2.51 24.98 -19.96
N ASP A 268 -1.99 24.17 -19.02
CA ASP A 268 -0.65 24.34 -18.43
C ASP A 268 0.48 24.05 -19.45
N LEU A 269 0.27 23.26 -20.50
CA LEU A 269 1.26 23.05 -21.58
C LEU A 269 1.26 24.19 -22.63
N SER A 270 0.11 24.82 -22.84
CA SER A 270 -0.07 25.93 -23.79
C SER A 270 0.45 27.25 -23.22
N ASN A 271 0.23 27.50 -21.93
CA ASN A 271 0.78 28.63 -21.22
C ASN A 271 2.20 28.33 -20.74
N ARG A 272 3.16 29.25 -20.97
CA ARG A 272 4.56 29.07 -20.57
C ARG A 272 5.09 30.21 -19.71
N ASP A 273 6.00 29.88 -18.79
CA ASP A 273 6.71 30.86 -17.98
C ASP A 273 7.83 31.57 -18.77
N LYS A 274 8.45 32.59 -18.15
CA LYS A 274 9.54 33.36 -18.76
C LYS A 274 10.81 32.53 -19.06
N GLY A 275 10.92 31.31 -18.54
CA GLY A 275 11.97 30.34 -18.84
C GLY A 275 11.56 29.30 -19.87
N GLY A 276 10.38 29.42 -20.48
CA GLY A 276 9.84 28.48 -21.46
C GLY A 276 9.28 27.18 -20.86
N ASN A 277 9.18 27.05 -19.54
CA ASN A 277 8.58 25.90 -18.90
C ASN A 277 7.04 25.94 -19.05
N PRO A 278 6.36 24.78 -19.11
CA PRO A 278 4.92 24.72 -18.92
C PRO A 278 4.47 25.41 -17.63
N GLY A 279 3.28 26.00 -17.67
CA GLY A 279 2.56 26.50 -16.52
C GLY A 279 2.31 25.43 -15.46
N LYS A 280 1.87 25.90 -14.29
CA LYS A 280 1.54 25.07 -13.11
C LYS A 280 0.24 25.54 -12.44
N THR A 281 -0.55 26.32 -13.18
CA THR A 281 -1.76 27.01 -12.75
C THR A 281 -2.94 26.07 -12.53
N ASN A 282 -2.98 24.94 -13.23
CA ASN A 282 -4.04 23.94 -13.11
C ASN A 282 -3.66 22.76 -12.22
N LYS A 283 -2.42 22.71 -11.73
CA LYS A 283 -1.95 21.64 -10.84
C LYS A 283 -2.61 21.69 -9.46
N PHE A 284 -2.81 20.49 -8.90
CA PHE A 284 -3.39 20.26 -7.56
C PHE A 284 -2.32 19.80 -6.56
N ASP A 285 -2.44 20.24 -5.31
CA ASP A 285 -1.60 19.79 -4.19
C ASP A 285 -1.96 18.36 -3.76
N VAL A 286 -3.24 17.99 -3.87
CA VAL A 286 -3.78 16.66 -3.62
C VAL A 286 -4.75 16.27 -4.73
N ILE A 287 -4.71 15.00 -5.17
CA ILE A 287 -5.75 14.40 -6.00
C ILE A 287 -6.22 13.12 -5.31
N ASP A 288 -7.52 12.95 -5.09
CA ASP A 288 -8.09 11.68 -4.62
C ASP A 288 -8.90 11.00 -5.72
N LEU A 289 -8.56 9.74 -5.97
CA LEU A 289 -9.18 8.87 -6.96
C LEU A 289 -9.94 7.75 -6.22
N ASP A 290 -11.27 7.88 -6.07
CA ASP A 290 -12.11 6.90 -5.35
C ASP A 290 -13.13 6.15 -6.25
N PRO A 291 -12.74 5.57 -7.40
CA PRO A 291 -13.68 4.98 -8.36
C PRO A 291 -14.21 3.59 -7.96
N TYR A 292 -15.38 3.24 -8.51
CA TYR A 292 -15.89 1.86 -8.50
C TYR A 292 -15.05 0.92 -9.37
N GLY A 293 -14.45 -0.08 -8.74
CA GLY A 293 -13.48 -0.98 -9.35
C GLY A 293 -12.07 -0.40 -9.27
N THR A 294 -11.46 -0.16 -10.42
CA THR A 294 -10.04 0.19 -10.56
C THR A 294 -9.83 1.69 -10.80
N ALA A 295 -8.76 2.25 -10.24
CA ALA A 295 -8.27 3.58 -10.57
C ALA A 295 -7.24 3.63 -11.72
N ALA A 296 -6.85 2.47 -12.28
CA ALA A 296 -5.79 2.39 -13.29
C ALA A 296 -5.93 3.31 -14.51
N PRO A 297 -7.13 3.51 -15.10
CA PRO A 297 -7.31 4.44 -16.23
C PRO A 297 -6.91 5.89 -15.92
N PHE A 298 -6.96 6.30 -14.65
CA PHE A 298 -6.71 7.67 -14.22
C PHE A 298 -5.25 7.97 -13.87
N PHE A 299 -4.39 6.95 -13.73
CA PHE A 299 -3.02 7.13 -13.23
C PHE A 299 -2.20 8.12 -14.07
N ASP A 300 -2.29 8.04 -15.40
CA ASP A 300 -1.50 8.86 -16.33
C ASP A 300 -1.89 10.35 -16.25
N ALA A 301 -3.20 10.62 -16.24
CA ALA A 301 -3.73 11.96 -16.10
C ALA A 301 -3.45 12.55 -14.70
N ALA A 302 -3.55 11.74 -13.65
CA ALA A 302 -3.36 12.18 -12.27
C ALA A 302 -1.90 12.54 -11.95
N VAL A 303 -0.92 11.72 -12.36
CA VAL A 303 0.51 12.06 -12.15
C VAL A 303 0.93 13.31 -12.93
N GLN A 304 0.26 13.62 -14.04
CA GLN A 304 0.50 14.85 -14.80
C GLN A 304 -0.26 16.06 -14.25
N SER A 305 -1.48 15.89 -13.71
CA SER A 305 -2.29 16.98 -13.12
C SER A 305 -1.86 17.36 -11.70
N ILE A 306 -1.13 16.50 -11.00
CA ILE A 306 -0.66 16.80 -9.64
C ILE A 306 0.59 17.68 -9.65
N ARG A 307 0.85 18.36 -8.52
CA ARG A 307 2.09 19.09 -8.27
C ARG A 307 3.33 18.19 -8.34
N ASP A 308 4.29 18.63 -9.16
CA ASP A 308 5.53 17.93 -9.44
C ASP A 308 6.67 18.28 -8.45
N ASP A 309 6.39 19.09 -7.43
CA ASP A 309 7.32 19.47 -6.36
C ASP A 309 6.99 18.84 -4.98
N GLY A 310 6.11 17.83 -4.97
CA GLY A 310 5.69 17.12 -3.76
C GLY A 310 4.16 17.15 -3.53
N GLY A 311 3.37 16.88 -4.56
CA GLY A 311 1.92 16.67 -4.41
C GLY A 311 1.59 15.26 -3.89
N LEU A 312 0.41 15.10 -3.28
CA LEU A 312 -0.08 13.85 -2.71
C LEU A 312 -1.18 13.22 -3.58
N LEU A 313 -0.85 12.08 -4.21
CA LEU A 313 -1.81 11.28 -4.95
C LEU A 313 -2.43 10.24 -4.01
N CYS A 314 -3.72 10.40 -3.73
CA CYS A 314 -4.55 9.45 -3.00
C CYS A 314 -5.29 8.55 -4.01
N ILE A 315 -5.26 7.23 -3.79
CA ILE A 315 -5.85 6.26 -4.73
C ILE A 315 -6.60 5.17 -3.97
N THR A 316 -7.84 4.90 -4.33
CA THR A 316 -8.59 3.72 -3.90
C THR A 316 -8.80 2.75 -5.07
N CYS A 317 -8.58 1.44 -4.85
CA CYS A 317 -8.99 0.39 -5.80
C CYS A 317 -9.85 -0.67 -5.08
N THR A 318 -11.10 -0.85 -5.51
CA THR A 318 -12.10 -1.76 -4.93
C THR A 318 -12.23 -3.10 -5.68
N ASP A 319 -11.48 -3.29 -6.78
CA ASP A 319 -11.46 -4.50 -7.61
C ASP A 319 -10.57 -5.64 -7.05
N SER A 320 -10.75 -6.00 -5.77
CA SER A 320 -9.94 -7.02 -5.07
C SER A 320 -9.82 -8.38 -5.76
N ALA A 321 -10.87 -8.82 -6.47
CA ALA A 321 -10.82 -10.03 -7.29
C ALA A 321 -9.79 -9.99 -8.44
N VAL A 322 -9.29 -8.80 -8.80
CA VAL A 322 -8.28 -8.59 -9.85
C VAL A 322 -6.88 -8.39 -9.27
N TRP A 323 -6.71 -7.53 -8.25
CA TRP A 323 -5.36 -7.27 -7.69
C TRP A 323 -4.89 -8.28 -6.63
N ALA A 324 -5.80 -8.93 -5.89
CA ALA A 324 -5.48 -10.02 -4.95
C ALA A 324 -6.05 -11.39 -5.36
N GLY A 325 -6.88 -11.45 -6.40
CA GLY A 325 -7.31 -12.70 -7.01
C GLY A 325 -6.27 -13.26 -8.00
N HIS A 326 -6.45 -14.52 -8.37
CA HIS A 326 -5.62 -15.22 -9.38
C HIS A 326 -6.46 -15.84 -10.50
N SER A 327 -7.73 -15.45 -10.61
CA SER A 327 -8.72 -15.97 -11.57
C SER A 327 -8.89 -15.09 -12.81
N TYR A 328 -8.25 -13.92 -12.84
CA TYR A 328 -8.41 -12.88 -13.87
C TYR A 328 -7.04 -12.24 -14.23
N CYS A 329 -5.99 -13.06 -14.30
CA CYS A 329 -4.61 -12.59 -14.46
C CYS A 329 -4.40 -11.76 -15.75
N GLU A 330 -5.14 -12.06 -16.81
CA GLU A 330 -5.17 -11.29 -18.05
C GLU A 330 -5.71 -9.87 -17.84
N LYS A 331 -6.75 -9.71 -17.01
CA LYS A 331 -7.30 -8.41 -16.62
C LYS A 331 -6.39 -7.66 -15.64
N THR A 332 -5.74 -8.37 -14.71
CA THR A 332 -4.73 -7.77 -13.81
C THR A 332 -3.56 -7.22 -14.63
N PHE A 333 -3.09 -7.96 -15.63
CA PHE A 333 -2.04 -7.51 -16.54
C PHE A 333 -2.49 -6.30 -17.37
N ALA A 334 -3.71 -6.33 -17.93
CA ALA A 334 -4.25 -5.23 -18.73
C ALA A 334 -4.46 -3.92 -17.95
N LEU A 335 -4.66 -3.98 -16.62
CA LEU A 335 -4.86 -2.80 -15.77
C LEU A 335 -3.57 -2.34 -15.06
N TYR A 336 -2.73 -3.27 -14.60
CA TYR A 336 -1.60 -2.99 -13.71
C TYR A 336 -0.22 -3.38 -14.29
N GLY A 337 -0.17 -3.93 -15.51
CA GLY A 337 1.07 -4.28 -16.19
C GLY A 337 1.82 -5.49 -15.61
N GLY A 338 1.18 -6.27 -14.74
CA GLY A 338 1.79 -7.42 -14.08
C GLY A 338 0.79 -8.48 -13.60
N ILE A 339 1.31 -9.67 -13.32
CA ILE A 339 0.57 -10.87 -12.94
C ILE A 339 0.46 -10.99 -11.40
N PRO A 340 -0.73 -11.26 -10.83
CA PRO A 340 -0.92 -11.38 -9.37
C PRO A 340 -0.31 -12.69 -8.83
N ILE A 341 -0.05 -12.74 -7.52
CA ILE A 341 0.41 -13.97 -6.84
C ILE A 341 -0.78 -14.70 -6.22
N LYS A 342 -0.85 -16.02 -6.42
CA LYS A 342 -1.74 -16.91 -5.68
C LYS A 342 -1.09 -17.31 -4.35
N GLY A 343 -1.59 -16.75 -3.25
CA GLY A 343 -1.08 -17.03 -1.90
C GLY A 343 -1.77 -16.15 -0.86
N MET A 344 -1.42 -16.33 0.42
CA MET A 344 -1.97 -15.50 1.50
C MET A 344 -1.46 -14.05 1.44
N HIS A 345 -0.27 -13.85 0.89
CA HIS A 345 0.34 -12.54 0.63
C HIS A 345 -0.14 -11.85 -0.66
N SER A 346 -1.15 -12.40 -1.35
CA SER A 346 -1.73 -11.82 -2.58
C SER A 346 -2.21 -10.38 -2.42
N HIS A 347 -2.62 -9.98 -1.21
CA HIS A 347 -3.01 -8.60 -0.90
C HIS A 347 -1.83 -7.63 -0.99
N GLU A 348 -0.67 -8.00 -0.45
CA GLU A 348 0.55 -7.18 -0.59
C GLU A 348 1.07 -7.21 -2.04
N ALA A 349 0.97 -8.35 -2.72
CA ALA A 349 1.28 -8.42 -4.15
C ALA A 349 0.40 -7.46 -4.98
N GLY A 350 -0.90 -7.36 -4.65
CA GLY A 350 -1.81 -6.39 -5.24
C GLY A 350 -1.42 -4.93 -4.96
N LEU A 351 -1.04 -4.60 -3.72
CA LEU A 351 -0.48 -3.28 -3.38
C LEU A 351 0.74 -2.98 -4.25
N ARG A 352 1.67 -3.92 -4.36
CA ARG A 352 2.91 -3.78 -5.14
C ARG A 352 2.66 -3.70 -6.66
N LEU A 353 1.63 -4.36 -7.19
CA LEU A 353 1.21 -4.24 -8.59
C LEU A 353 0.69 -2.83 -8.89
N VAL A 354 -0.24 -2.33 -8.08
CA VAL A 354 -0.81 -0.98 -8.25
C VAL A 354 0.30 0.08 -8.15
N LEU A 355 1.19 -0.01 -7.15
CA LEU A 355 2.33 0.90 -7.02
C LEU A 355 3.25 0.87 -8.25
N ASN A 356 3.50 -0.31 -8.85
CA ASN A 356 4.33 -0.42 -10.05
C ASN A 356 3.67 0.23 -11.28
N ALA A 357 2.36 0.11 -11.43
CA ALA A 357 1.59 0.75 -12.50
C ALA A 357 1.60 2.29 -12.39
N VAL A 358 1.44 2.82 -11.17
CA VAL A 358 1.55 4.26 -10.90
C VAL A 358 2.98 4.75 -11.11
N ALA A 359 3.99 4.04 -10.62
CA ALA A 359 5.40 4.39 -10.79
C ALA A 359 5.83 4.40 -12.26
N THR A 360 5.43 3.38 -13.03
CA THR A 360 5.71 3.26 -14.47
C THR A 360 4.99 4.35 -15.28
N SER A 361 3.86 4.85 -14.79
CA SER A 361 3.18 6.00 -15.39
C SER A 361 3.87 7.32 -15.06
N ALA A 362 4.25 7.55 -13.80
CA ALA A 362 5.01 8.73 -13.38
C ALA A 362 6.37 8.86 -14.11
N ALA A 363 7.10 7.74 -14.22
CA ALA A 363 8.46 7.70 -14.76
C ALA A 363 8.55 8.19 -16.22
N ARG A 364 7.52 7.93 -17.04
CA ARG A 364 7.42 8.41 -18.43
C ARG A 364 7.47 9.93 -18.55
N TYR A 365 7.14 10.66 -17.48
CA TYR A 365 7.16 12.13 -17.43
C TYR A 365 8.32 12.69 -16.56
N GLY A 366 9.31 11.85 -16.20
CA GLY A 366 10.41 12.25 -15.32
C GLY A 366 10.01 12.45 -13.85
N LEU A 367 8.83 11.95 -13.48
CA LEU A 367 8.31 11.99 -12.12
C LEU A 367 8.61 10.66 -11.42
N ALA A 368 9.05 10.73 -10.17
CA ALA A 368 9.19 9.58 -9.29
C ALA A 368 8.06 9.58 -8.25
N ILE A 369 7.74 8.39 -7.74
CA ILE A 369 6.81 8.21 -6.63
C ILE A 369 7.55 7.79 -5.36
N GLU A 370 6.99 8.17 -4.21
CA GLU A 370 7.37 7.68 -2.90
C GLU A 370 6.08 7.25 -2.17
N PRO A 371 5.84 5.95 -1.97
CA PRO A 371 4.69 5.46 -1.21
C PRO A 371 4.84 5.84 0.26
N LEU A 372 3.91 6.65 0.77
CA LEU A 372 3.89 7.06 2.17
C LEU A 372 3.13 6.05 3.03
N LEU A 373 2.01 5.54 2.50
CA LEU A 373 1.16 4.57 3.15
C LEU A 373 0.35 3.80 2.10
N SER A 374 0.44 2.47 2.09
CA SER A 374 -0.27 1.58 1.16
C SER A 374 -0.99 0.49 1.95
N LEU A 375 -2.32 0.49 1.97
CA LEU A 375 -3.11 -0.39 2.84
C LEU A 375 -4.13 -1.23 2.06
N SER A 376 -4.19 -2.53 2.36
CA SER A 376 -5.30 -3.42 2.01
C SER A 376 -6.30 -3.44 3.16
N ILE A 377 -7.51 -2.94 2.92
CA ILE A 377 -8.55 -2.73 3.93
C ILE A 377 -9.83 -3.45 3.47
N ASP A 378 -10.24 -4.49 4.20
CA ASP A 378 -11.39 -5.37 3.96
C ASP A 378 -11.43 -5.95 2.52
N PHE A 379 -11.95 -5.17 1.57
CA PHE A 379 -12.20 -5.52 0.17
C PHE A 379 -11.60 -4.52 -0.83
N TYR A 380 -10.92 -3.48 -0.36
CA TYR A 380 -10.31 -2.42 -1.18
C TYR A 380 -8.86 -2.17 -0.78
N THR A 381 -8.14 -1.40 -1.60
CA THR A 381 -6.82 -0.84 -1.26
C THR A 381 -6.88 0.68 -1.24
N LYS A 382 -6.12 1.32 -0.35
CA LYS A 382 -5.94 2.78 -0.29
C LYS A 382 -4.45 3.10 -0.27
N PHE A 383 -4.02 4.03 -1.12
CA PHE A 383 -2.64 4.47 -1.25
C PHE A 383 -2.54 5.98 -1.04
N PHE A 384 -1.47 6.40 -0.37
CA PHE A 384 -1.04 7.79 -0.21
C PHE A 384 0.38 7.90 -0.77
N ILE A 385 0.53 8.58 -1.90
CA ILE A 385 1.75 8.54 -2.72
C ILE A 385 2.23 9.98 -2.96
N LYS A 386 3.46 10.30 -2.52
CA LYS A 386 4.10 11.57 -2.88
C LYS A 386 4.66 11.48 -4.31
N VAL A 387 4.33 12.45 -5.15
CA VAL A 387 4.83 12.57 -6.53
C VAL A 387 5.84 13.72 -6.61
N THR A 388 7.00 13.51 -7.23
CA THR A 388 8.05 14.53 -7.34
C THR A 388 8.88 14.36 -8.61
N LYS A 389 9.15 15.47 -9.32
CA LYS A 389 10.02 15.52 -10.49
C LYS A 389 11.47 15.28 -10.09
N SER A 390 11.97 14.08 -10.37
CA SER A 390 13.35 13.69 -10.09
C SER A 390 13.86 12.70 -11.13
N PRO A 391 14.47 13.19 -12.23
CA PRO A 391 15.12 12.36 -13.24
C PRO A 391 16.27 11.50 -12.70
N GLN A 392 16.73 11.76 -11.47
CA GLN A 392 17.68 10.93 -10.73
C GLN A 392 16.96 9.74 -10.08
N SER A 393 15.88 9.99 -9.33
CA SER A 393 15.07 8.94 -8.70
C SER A 393 14.46 7.97 -9.73
N VAL A 394 14.00 8.48 -10.87
CA VAL A 394 13.43 7.65 -11.97
C VAL A 394 14.40 6.56 -12.45
N LYS A 395 15.73 6.78 -12.41
CA LYS A 395 16.72 5.76 -12.80
C LYS A 395 16.72 4.54 -11.89
N PHE A 396 16.31 4.70 -10.63
CA PHE A 396 16.20 3.62 -9.67
C PHE A 396 14.90 2.81 -9.80
N LEU A 397 13.91 3.26 -10.59
CA LEU A 397 12.63 2.55 -10.71
C LEU A 397 12.82 1.10 -11.18
N ALA A 398 13.65 0.86 -12.19
CA ALA A 398 13.87 -0.50 -12.69
C ALA A 398 14.53 -1.44 -11.65
N SER A 399 15.26 -0.90 -10.66
CA SER A 399 15.72 -1.65 -9.48
C SER A 399 14.68 -1.77 -8.36
N LYS A 400 13.66 -0.91 -8.36
CA LYS A 400 12.46 -1.00 -7.50
C LYS A 400 11.27 -1.70 -8.19
N THR A 401 11.51 -2.39 -9.31
CA THR A 401 10.55 -3.27 -9.98
C THR A 401 11.11 -4.69 -9.96
N MET A 402 10.31 -5.65 -9.51
CA MET A 402 10.70 -7.05 -9.37
C MET A 402 9.68 -8.00 -10.00
N LEU A 403 10.18 -9.12 -10.53
CA LEU A 403 9.41 -10.35 -10.69
C LEU A 403 9.47 -11.16 -9.39
N VAL A 404 8.55 -12.10 -9.24
CA VAL A 404 8.54 -13.09 -8.15
C VAL A 404 8.36 -14.49 -8.75
N TYR A 405 9.21 -15.42 -8.36
CA TYR A 405 9.05 -16.85 -8.63
C TYR A 405 8.33 -17.48 -7.44
N SER A 406 7.14 -18.06 -7.63
CA SER A 406 6.27 -18.51 -6.53
C SER A 406 5.94 -20.02 -6.60
N CYS A 407 6.13 -20.72 -5.48
CA CYS A 407 5.79 -22.13 -5.28
C CYS A 407 4.31 -22.31 -4.83
N ASP A 408 3.40 -21.65 -5.55
CA ASP A 408 1.96 -21.50 -5.26
C ASP A 408 1.15 -22.82 -5.19
N SER A 409 1.73 -23.90 -5.71
CA SER A 409 1.16 -25.24 -5.84
C SER A 409 1.98 -26.30 -5.08
N GLY A 410 2.96 -25.85 -4.29
CA GLY A 410 3.76 -26.69 -3.40
C GLY A 410 3.80 -26.11 -1.99
N CYS A 411 4.99 -25.73 -1.55
CA CYS A 411 5.23 -25.25 -0.19
C CYS A 411 4.84 -23.78 0.06
N GLY A 412 4.54 -23.00 -0.98
CA GLY A 412 4.24 -21.57 -0.87
C GLY A 412 5.46 -20.65 -0.74
N ALA A 413 6.68 -21.20 -0.85
CA ALA A 413 7.91 -20.41 -0.91
C ALA A 413 7.97 -19.50 -2.15
N TRP A 414 8.76 -18.43 -2.06
CA TRP A 414 8.98 -17.50 -3.17
C TRP A 414 10.43 -17.01 -3.20
N GLU A 415 10.88 -16.61 -4.38
CA GLU A 415 12.14 -15.91 -4.62
C GLU A 415 11.88 -14.65 -5.47
N THR A 416 12.65 -13.59 -5.27
CA THR A 416 12.46 -12.31 -5.97
C THR A 416 13.49 -12.13 -7.08
N GLN A 417 13.17 -11.33 -8.10
CA GLN A 417 14.14 -10.94 -9.12
C GLN A 417 13.96 -9.46 -9.50
N PRO A 418 14.89 -8.56 -9.11
CA PRO A 418 14.84 -7.18 -9.57
C PRO A 418 15.09 -7.11 -11.08
N MET A 419 14.36 -6.25 -11.80
CA MET A 419 14.48 -6.10 -13.25
C MET A 419 15.82 -5.44 -13.67
N LEU A 420 16.41 -4.64 -12.79
CA LEU A 420 17.71 -3.99 -12.98
C LEU A 420 18.48 -3.97 -11.66
N ARG A 421 19.81 -4.07 -11.73
CA ARG A 421 20.70 -4.01 -10.56
C ARG A 421 21.33 -2.63 -10.43
N SER A 422 20.98 -1.91 -9.37
CA SER A 422 21.64 -0.67 -8.95
C SER A 422 22.62 -1.00 -7.83
N LYS A 423 23.91 -0.70 -8.02
CA LYS A 423 24.96 -0.97 -7.01
C LYS A 423 25.91 0.22 -6.86
N PRO A 424 26.46 0.48 -5.65
CA PRO A 424 27.60 1.36 -5.49
C PRO A 424 28.77 0.91 -6.38
N ALA A 425 29.48 1.89 -6.95
CA ALA A 425 30.72 1.72 -7.69
C ALA A 425 31.67 2.89 -7.34
N PRO A 426 32.98 2.65 -7.19
CA PRO A 426 33.93 3.70 -6.85
C PRO A 426 33.99 4.77 -7.94
N ASN A 427 34.10 6.03 -7.54
CA ASN A 427 34.32 7.14 -8.48
C ASN A 427 35.76 7.10 -9.04
N LYS A 428 36.00 7.77 -10.18
CA LYS A 428 37.32 7.82 -10.84
C LYS A 428 38.44 8.49 -10.02
N LYS A 429 38.13 9.07 -8.87
CA LYS A 429 39.07 9.77 -7.96
C LYS A 429 39.32 9.01 -6.66
N GLY A 430 38.72 7.83 -6.48
CA GLY A 430 38.79 7.03 -5.23
C GLY A 430 38.06 7.64 -4.02
N SER A 431 37.55 8.87 -4.12
CA SER A 431 37.10 9.69 -2.98
C SER A 431 35.61 9.54 -2.62
N GLY A 432 35.01 8.39 -2.93
CA GLY A 432 33.56 8.16 -2.82
C GLY A 432 33.01 7.23 -3.90
N ALA A 433 31.73 6.87 -3.79
CA ALA A 433 31.02 5.98 -4.68
C ALA A 433 29.75 6.62 -5.29
N PHE A 434 29.27 6.05 -6.39
CA PHE A 434 28.01 6.41 -7.05
C PHE A 434 27.24 5.14 -7.44
N TYR A 435 25.93 5.23 -7.64
CA TYR A 435 25.16 4.07 -8.11
C TYR A 435 25.35 3.83 -9.60
N LYS A 436 25.93 2.68 -9.95
CA LYS A 436 25.98 2.16 -11.31
C LYS A 436 24.76 1.26 -11.54
N HIS A 437 23.97 1.58 -12.55
CA HIS A 437 22.86 0.78 -13.03
C HIS A 437 23.38 -0.26 -14.04
N THR A 438 23.01 -1.53 -13.88
CA THR A 438 23.44 -2.66 -14.72
C THR A 438 22.31 -3.67 -14.88
N MET A 439 22.28 -4.40 -16.00
CA MET A 439 21.30 -5.47 -16.23
C MET A 439 21.34 -6.49 -15.07
N ALA A 440 20.17 -6.93 -14.62
CA ALA A 440 20.09 -8.04 -13.67
C ALA A 440 20.45 -9.37 -14.38
N GLN A 441 21.10 -10.27 -13.66
CA GLN A 441 21.30 -11.66 -14.09
C GLN A 441 20.11 -12.49 -13.57
N GLY A 442 19.68 -13.48 -14.36
CA GLY A 442 18.58 -14.37 -14.00
C GLY A 442 18.59 -15.66 -14.82
N PRO A 443 17.72 -16.63 -14.48
CA PRO A 443 16.71 -16.56 -13.43
C PRO A 443 17.31 -16.61 -12.01
N SER A 444 16.66 -16.01 -11.01
CA SER A 444 17.08 -16.12 -9.60
C SER A 444 16.65 -17.43 -8.93
N ALA A 445 15.70 -18.17 -9.52
CA ALA A 445 15.27 -19.50 -9.09
C ALA A 445 15.12 -20.45 -10.29
N ASP A 446 15.30 -21.76 -10.08
CA ASP A 446 14.97 -22.77 -11.11
C ASP A 446 13.45 -22.92 -11.30
N ARG A 447 13.05 -23.57 -12.39
CA ARG A 447 11.66 -23.96 -12.70
C ARG A 447 10.99 -24.83 -11.64
N HIS A 448 11.75 -25.41 -10.72
CA HIS A 448 11.27 -26.16 -9.55
C HIS A 448 11.79 -25.53 -8.24
N CYS A 449 10.93 -25.51 -7.22
CA CYS A 449 11.26 -25.05 -5.88
C CYS A 449 12.31 -25.94 -5.21
N GLU A 450 13.43 -25.36 -4.74
CA GLU A 450 14.48 -26.11 -4.06
C GLU A 450 13.98 -26.89 -2.83
N HIS A 451 13.09 -26.30 -2.02
CA HIS A 451 12.61 -26.94 -0.78
C HIS A 451 11.67 -28.12 -1.02
N CYS A 452 10.93 -28.16 -2.13
CA CYS A 452 9.85 -29.13 -2.30
C CYS A 452 9.66 -29.74 -3.69
N GLY A 453 10.49 -29.39 -4.68
CA GLY A 453 10.47 -29.94 -6.05
C GLY A 453 9.29 -29.51 -6.93
N MET A 454 8.26 -28.87 -6.37
CA MET A 454 7.08 -28.41 -7.11
C MET A 454 7.42 -27.23 -8.02
N LYS A 455 6.71 -27.11 -9.15
CA LYS A 455 6.94 -26.06 -10.16
C LYS A 455 6.76 -24.65 -9.60
N MET A 456 7.57 -23.72 -10.10
CA MET A 456 7.47 -22.29 -9.82
C MET A 456 6.63 -21.59 -10.90
N HIS A 457 5.73 -20.69 -10.50
CA HIS A 457 5.08 -19.72 -11.39
C HIS A 457 5.83 -18.38 -11.36
N ILE A 458 5.67 -17.57 -12.41
CA ILE A 458 6.24 -16.22 -12.50
C ILE A 458 5.12 -15.19 -12.27
N ASN A 459 5.36 -14.21 -11.41
CA ASN A 459 4.43 -13.15 -11.04
C ASN A 459 5.11 -11.77 -11.12
N GLY A 460 4.32 -10.70 -11.12
CA GLY A 460 4.80 -9.34 -11.40
C GLY A 460 4.82 -9.02 -12.91
N PRO A 461 5.57 -7.99 -13.35
CA PRO A 461 6.41 -7.11 -12.54
C PRO A 461 5.62 -6.27 -11.53
N MET A 462 6.17 -6.09 -10.32
CA MET A 462 5.56 -5.36 -9.22
C MET A 462 6.59 -4.56 -8.41
N TYR A 463 6.14 -3.68 -7.52
CA TYR A 463 7.00 -2.73 -6.80
C TYR A 463 7.79 -3.41 -5.67
N GLY A 464 9.11 -3.45 -5.83
CA GLY A 464 10.10 -3.95 -4.87
C GLY A 464 10.72 -2.87 -3.98
N GLY A 465 10.17 -1.65 -3.95
CA GLY A 465 10.49 -0.67 -2.90
C GLY A 465 9.61 -0.86 -1.65
N HIS A 466 9.91 -0.16 -0.56
CA HIS A 466 9.02 -0.11 0.61
C HIS A 466 7.69 0.56 0.25
N ILE A 467 6.60 0.04 0.79
CA ILE A 467 5.22 0.48 0.52
C ILE A 467 4.69 1.47 1.58
N HIS A 468 5.53 1.83 2.55
CA HIS A 468 5.27 2.70 3.69
C HIS A 468 6.47 3.63 3.95
N SER A 469 6.21 4.82 4.50
CA SER A 469 7.19 5.73 5.09
C SER A 469 6.96 5.82 6.60
N GLN A 470 8.00 5.51 7.39
CA GLN A 470 7.92 5.48 8.86
C GLN A 470 7.61 6.87 9.40
N GLU A 471 8.34 7.91 8.94
CA GLU A 471 8.12 9.31 9.35
C GLU A 471 6.66 9.75 9.10
N PHE A 472 6.07 9.36 7.96
CA PHE A 472 4.69 9.73 7.66
C PHE A 472 3.69 9.03 8.58
N ILE A 473 3.88 7.73 8.84
CA ILE A 473 2.99 6.98 9.74
C ILE A 473 3.15 7.44 11.19
N GLU A 474 4.37 7.78 11.63
CA GLU A 474 4.65 8.33 12.96
C GLU A 474 4.02 9.71 13.16
N ARG A 475 4.16 10.63 12.19
CA ARG A 475 3.46 11.94 12.23
C ARG A 475 1.93 11.78 12.19
N LEU A 476 1.41 10.82 11.42
CA LEU A 476 -0.04 10.55 11.34
C LEU A 476 -0.58 9.93 12.63
N LEU A 477 0.17 9.01 13.25
CA LEU A 477 -0.13 8.45 14.58
C LEU A 477 -0.10 9.53 15.67
N ALA A 478 0.80 10.52 15.57
CA ALA A 478 0.85 11.64 16.51
C ALA A 478 -0.41 12.52 16.48
N GLN A 479 -1.15 12.55 15.37
CA GLN A 479 -2.42 13.30 15.27
C GLN A 479 -3.62 12.56 15.90
N ILE A 480 -3.49 11.27 16.19
CA ILE A 480 -4.60 10.45 16.71
C ILE A 480 -5.12 10.92 18.08
N PRO A 481 -4.26 11.21 19.08
CA PRO A 481 -4.73 11.69 20.39
C PRO A 481 -5.31 13.11 20.36
N GLU A 482 -5.02 13.90 19.32
CA GLU A 482 -5.53 15.26 19.14
C GLU A 482 -6.86 15.29 18.36
N ALA A 483 -7.26 14.18 17.74
CA ALA A 483 -8.46 14.09 16.91
C ALA A 483 -9.71 13.86 17.76
N ASP A 484 -10.72 14.72 17.57
CA ASP A 484 -12.00 14.66 18.27
C ASP A 484 -12.74 13.34 17.98
N PRO A 485 -12.99 12.47 18.99
CA PRO A 485 -13.66 11.19 18.79
C PRO A 485 -15.13 11.31 18.34
N SER A 486 -15.78 12.46 18.54
CA SER A 486 -17.14 12.71 18.04
C SER A 486 -17.18 12.97 16.54
N ILE A 487 -16.08 13.46 15.96
CA ILE A 487 -15.92 13.71 14.51
C ILE A 487 -15.41 12.44 13.83
N TYR A 488 -14.39 11.80 14.39
CA TYR A 488 -13.72 10.65 13.78
C TYR A 488 -14.13 9.34 14.47
N GLY A 489 -15.29 8.79 14.10
CA GLY A 489 -15.84 7.58 14.71
C GLY A 489 -14.97 6.31 14.59
N THR A 490 -13.90 6.31 13.79
CA THR A 490 -13.10 5.10 13.50
C THR A 490 -11.68 5.08 14.09
N MET A 491 -11.29 6.04 14.95
CA MET A 491 -9.91 6.17 15.45
C MET A 491 -9.26 4.89 16.01
N PRO A 492 -9.93 4.03 16.82
CA PRO A 492 -9.29 2.82 17.36
C PRO A 492 -8.92 1.78 16.29
N ARG A 493 -9.65 1.77 15.15
CA ARG A 493 -9.32 0.96 13.98
C ARG A 493 -8.12 1.55 13.24
N LEU A 494 -8.09 2.87 13.13
CA LEU A 494 -7.08 3.64 12.41
C LEU A 494 -5.72 3.51 13.09
N GLU A 495 -5.68 3.66 14.42
CA GLU A 495 -4.47 3.43 15.22
C GLU A 495 -3.96 1.99 15.10
N GLY A 496 -4.85 0.99 15.24
CA GLY A 496 -4.48 -0.42 15.13
C GLY A 496 -3.89 -0.80 13.77
N MET A 497 -4.48 -0.27 12.69
CA MET A 497 -3.97 -0.43 11.32
C MET A 497 -2.61 0.25 11.14
N LEU A 498 -2.49 1.53 11.51
CA LEU A 498 -1.26 2.31 11.31
C LEU A 498 -0.09 1.79 12.14
N ARG A 499 -0.30 1.38 13.39
CA ARG A 499 0.76 0.76 14.19
C ARG A 499 1.21 -0.58 13.60
N THR A 500 0.30 -1.37 13.04
CA THR A 500 0.67 -2.61 12.32
C THR A 500 1.48 -2.29 11.04
N ALA A 501 1.11 -1.26 10.28
CA ALA A 501 1.85 -0.81 9.10
C ALA A 501 3.22 -0.16 9.43
N LEU A 502 3.39 0.38 10.64
CA LEU A 502 4.68 0.85 11.16
C LEU A 502 5.56 -0.33 11.63
N GLU A 503 4.96 -1.34 12.29
CA GLU A 503 5.62 -2.59 12.68
C GLU A 503 6.17 -3.38 11.48
N GLU A 504 5.62 -3.20 10.27
CA GLU A 504 6.00 -3.95 9.05
C GLU A 504 7.42 -3.70 8.53
N TYR A 505 8.14 -2.67 9.03
CA TYR A 505 9.45 -2.32 8.51
C TYR A 505 10.56 -3.24 9.03
N LEU A 506 11.16 -4.02 8.11
CA LEU A 506 12.39 -4.78 8.34
C LEU A 506 13.57 -4.08 7.64
N PRO A 507 14.58 -3.55 8.38
CA PRO A 507 15.71 -2.86 7.77
C PRO A 507 16.53 -3.78 6.86
N GLY A 508 16.81 -3.34 5.63
CA GLY A 508 17.73 -4.01 4.71
C GLY A 508 19.18 -4.04 5.20
N PRO A 509 20.08 -4.74 4.49
CA PRO A 509 21.52 -4.70 4.76
C PRO A 509 22.09 -3.29 4.55
N GLU A 510 23.02 -2.88 5.40
CA GLU A 510 23.66 -1.57 5.34
C GLU A 510 24.52 -1.41 4.07
N VAL A 511 24.45 -0.23 3.46
CA VAL A 511 25.34 0.17 2.36
C VAL A 511 26.68 0.59 2.98
N LYS A 512 27.73 -0.20 2.74
CA LYS A 512 29.06 0.01 3.33
C LYS A 512 29.92 0.98 2.52
N GLU A 513 29.58 1.16 1.26
CA GLU A 513 30.30 2.04 0.33
C GLU A 513 29.94 3.52 0.55
N PRO A 514 30.90 4.46 0.46
CA PRO A 514 30.69 5.89 0.69
C PRO A 514 29.95 6.57 -0.48
N VAL A 515 28.66 6.30 -0.61
CA VAL A 515 27.71 6.97 -1.52
C VAL A 515 27.09 8.22 -0.88
N ASP A 516 26.50 9.13 -1.67
CA ASP A 516 25.69 10.21 -1.13
C ASP A 516 24.43 9.64 -0.41
N PRO A 517 24.10 10.09 0.81
CA PRO A 517 22.96 9.55 1.57
C PRO A 517 21.60 9.67 0.87
N LYS A 518 21.41 10.66 -0.01
CA LYS A 518 20.17 10.79 -0.80
C LYS A 518 20.15 9.77 -1.92
N ASP A 519 21.27 9.54 -2.60
CA ASP A 519 21.35 8.46 -3.60
C ASP A 519 21.17 7.08 -2.95
N ALA A 520 21.65 6.88 -1.71
CA ALA A 520 21.34 5.67 -0.93
C ALA A 520 19.84 5.53 -0.67
N GLN A 521 19.17 6.58 -0.19
CA GLN A 521 17.71 6.60 0.03
C GLN A 521 16.92 6.40 -1.28
N LEU A 522 17.40 6.97 -2.39
CA LEU A 522 16.83 6.73 -3.72
C LEU A 522 17.05 5.30 -4.20
N ALA A 523 18.13 4.63 -3.78
CA ALA A 523 18.39 3.23 -4.09
C ALA A 523 17.61 2.22 -3.23
N THR A 524 17.14 2.59 -2.04
CA THR A 524 16.51 1.67 -1.08
C THR A 524 15.38 0.82 -1.69
N VAL A 525 15.54 -0.49 -1.61
CA VAL A 525 14.55 -1.52 -1.97
C VAL A 525 14.04 -2.20 -0.70
N ASP A 526 12.87 -2.83 -0.80
CA ASP A 526 12.36 -3.72 0.22
C ASP A 526 12.99 -5.11 0.06
N HIS A 527 13.85 -5.48 1.00
CA HIS A 527 14.56 -6.75 0.97
C HIS A 527 13.72 -7.93 1.46
N TYR A 528 12.61 -7.67 2.15
CA TYR A 528 11.80 -8.69 2.83
C TYR A 528 10.30 -8.52 2.53
N PRO A 529 9.90 -8.52 1.24
CA PRO A 529 8.50 -8.40 0.85
C PRO A 529 7.71 -9.66 1.22
N PHE A 530 6.39 -9.49 1.35
CA PHE A 530 5.43 -10.54 1.69
C PHE A 530 5.61 -11.13 3.10
N PHE A 531 4.80 -12.14 3.43
CA PHE A 531 4.72 -12.75 4.77
C PHE A 531 4.31 -14.21 4.69
N ILE A 532 4.75 -15.00 5.68
CA ILE A 532 4.29 -16.37 5.91
C ILE A 532 3.09 -16.40 6.86
N ILE A 533 2.37 -17.52 6.91
CA ILE A 533 1.33 -17.79 7.90
C ILE A 533 1.55 -19.22 8.46
N PRO A 534 1.77 -19.41 9.78
CA PRO A 534 2.07 -20.72 10.37
C PRO A 534 1.08 -21.83 10.03
N SER A 535 -0.22 -21.53 10.00
CA SER A 535 -1.26 -22.52 9.65
C SER A 535 -1.19 -23.00 8.20
N ARG A 536 -0.63 -22.20 7.27
CA ARG A 536 -0.38 -22.63 5.89
C ARG A 536 0.85 -23.53 5.81
N LEU A 537 1.92 -23.22 6.56
CA LEU A 537 3.11 -24.06 6.62
C LEU A 537 2.78 -25.43 7.23
N ALA A 538 2.07 -25.46 8.36
CA ALA A 538 1.60 -26.69 8.98
C ALA A 538 0.64 -27.50 8.09
N ASN A 539 -0.21 -26.83 7.32
CA ASN A 539 -1.10 -27.48 6.35
C ASN A 539 -0.35 -28.13 5.17
N VAL A 540 0.80 -27.59 4.73
CA VAL A 540 1.64 -28.24 3.70
C VAL A 540 2.15 -29.59 4.19
N VAL A 541 2.67 -29.67 5.41
CA VAL A 541 3.28 -30.89 6.00
C VAL A 541 2.32 -31.72 6.87
N SER A 542 1.03 -31.38 6.91
CA SER A 542 -0.03 -32.07 7.65
C SER A 542 0.23 -32.25 9.17
N CYS A 543 0.83 -31.25 9.82
CA CYS A 543 1.08 -31.25 11.27
C CYS A 543 0.12 -30.33 12.04
N VAL A 544 0.09 -30.44 13.37
CA VAL A 544 -0.61 -29.48 14.25
C VAL A 544 0.04 -28.11 14.08
N THR A 545 -0.77 -27.05 13.97
CA THR A 545 -0.28 -25.68 13.76
C THR A 545 0.39 -25.14 15.03
N PRO A 546 1.68 -24.73 14.99
CA PRO A 546 2.29 -23.97 16.08
C PRO A 546 1.66 -22.57 16.18
N SER A 547 1.62 -21.99 17.38
CA SER A 547 1.09 -20.63 17.56
C SER A 547 1.99 -19.58 16.87
N GLU A 548 1.42 -18.42 16.55
CA GLU A 548 2.18 -17.30 15.97
C GLU A 548 3.37 -16.92 16.87
N ASP A 549 3.16 -16.87 18.19
CA ASP A 549 4.20 -16.57 19.17
C ASP A 549 5.27 -17.68 19.25
N MET A 550 4.92 -18.96 19.10
CA MET A 550 5.93 -20.04 19.03
C MET A 550 6.84 -19.91 17.80
N VAL A 551 6.28 -19.61 16.63
CA VAL A 551 7.08 -19.44 15.39
C VAL A 551 7.91 -18.17 15.44
N ARG A 552 7.34 -17.05 15.94
CA ARG A 552 8.09 -15.80 16.12
C ARG A 552 9.19 -15.93 17.18
N GLY A 553 8.93 -16.64 18.29
CA GLY A 553 9.92 -16.92 19.32
C GLY A 553 11.09 -17.75 18.78
N ALA A 554 10.80 -18.78 17.98
CA ALA A 554 11.83 -19.58 17.31
C ALA A 554 12.69 -18.77 16.32
N LEU A 555 12.08 -17.89 15.51
CA LEU A 555 12.79 -17.00 14.60
C LEU A 555 13.72 -16.02 15.36
N ILE A 556 13.20 -15.40 16.43
CA ILE A 556 13.96 -14.45 17.28
C ILE A 556 15.11 -15.16 18.02
N HIS A 557 14.90 -16.38 18.51
CA HIS A 557 15.94 -17.22 19.14
C HIS A 557 17.11 -17.50 18.17
N LEU A 558 16.84 -17.68 16.89
CA LEU A 558 17.85 -17.87 15.84
C LEU A 558 18.47 -16.54 15.34
N GLY A 559 18.12 -15.40 15.93
CA GLY A 559 18.64 -14.07 15.57
C GLY A 559 17.88 -13.35 14.46
N TYR A 560 16.79 -13.91 13.94
CA TYR A 560 15.99 -13.30 12.87
C TYR A 560 14.94 -12.33 13.41
N ARG A 561 14.70 -11.26 12.66
CA ARG A 561 13.72 -10.22 13.01
C ARG A 561 12.33 -10.68 12.58
N THR A 562 11.30 -10.33 13.36
CA THR A 562 9.90 -10.65 13.00
C THR A 562 8.94 -9.49 13.22
N ALA A 563 8.14 -9.23 12.20
CA ALA A 563 7.03 -8.28 12.20
C ALA A 563 5.72 -8.99 11.83
N ARG A 564 4.59 -8.30 11.98
CA ARG A 564 3.29 -8.70 11.41
C ARG A 564 3.03 -7.93 10.13
N SER A 565 2.01 -8.30 9.35
CA SER A 565 1.51 -7.47 8.25
C SER A 565 0.03 -7.10 8.43
N HIS A 566 -0.32 -5.86 8.10
CA HIS A 566 -1.70 -5.40 8.10
C HIS A 566 -2.58 -6.19 7.09
N CYS A 567 -1.96 -6.72 6.02
CA CYS A 567 -2.66 -7.40 4.94
C CYS A 567 -3.39 -8.69 5.37
N ARG A 568 -2.93 -9.39 6.41
CA ARG A 568 -3.60 -10.59 6.97
C ARG A 568 -3.30 -10.80 8.46
N PRO A 569 -4.29 -11.22 9.28
CA PRO A 569 -4.03 -11.74 10.63
C PRO A 569 -3.25 -13.05 10.59
N GLY A 570 -2.48 -13.35 11.66
CA GLY A 570 -1.62 -14.53 11.73
C GLY A 570 -0.42 -14.50 10.78
N SER A 571 -0.08 -13.32 10.25
CA SER A 571 1.05 -13.11 9.34
C SER A 571 2.35 -12.87 10.10
N ILE A 572 3.44 -13.42 9.58
CA ILE A 572 4.79 -13.15 10.04
C ILE A 572 5.61 -12.66 8.85
N LYS A 573 6.08 -11.42 8.91
CA LYS A 573 7.20 -10.92 8.11
C LYS A 573 8.50 -11.26 8.84
N THR A 574 9.51 -11.70 8.10
CA THR A 574 10.83 -12.01 8.66
C THR A 574 11.90 -11.89 7.58
N ASP A 575 13.14 -11.68 8.01
CA ASP A 575 14.35 -11.76 7.19
C ASP A 575 14.95 -13.18 7.14
N ALA A 576 14.33 -14.16 7.79
CA ALA A 576 14.75 -15.55 7.74
C ALA A 576 14.58 -16.17 6.34
N PRO A 577 15.58 -16.91 5.84
CA PRO A 577 15.46 -17.64 4.59
C PRO A 577 14.49 -18.81 4.72
N TRP A 578 13.92 -19.22 3.59
CA TRP A 578 12.96 -20.33 3.53
C TRP A 578 13.50 -21.66 4.06
N SER A 579 14.80 -21.90 3.94
CA SER A 579 15.49 -23.04 4.55
C SER A 579 15.39 -23.05 6.08
N THR A 580 15.52 -21.90 6.73
CA THR A 580 15.35 -21.76 8.20
C THR A 580 13.87 -21.83 8.58
N ILE A 581 12.96 -21.23 7.80
CA ILE A 581 11.51 -21.33 8.02
C ILE A 581 11.04 -22.79 7.99
N TRP A 582 11.47 -23.57 6.99
CA TRP A 582 11.16 -25.00 6.94
C TRP A 582 11.86 -25.81 8.01
N TRP A 583 13.11 -25.48 8.37
CA TRP A 583 13.80 -26.12 9.49
C TRP A 583 13.01 -25.98 10.81
N ILE A 584 12.52 -24.78 11.16
CA ILE A 584 11.68 -24.55 12.35
C ILE A 584 10.42 -25.42 12.33
N ILE A 585 9.73 -25.54 11.18
CA ILE A 585 8.53 -26.37 11.06
C ILE A 585 8.87 -27.87 11.18
N THR A 586 10.02 -28.32 10.68
CA THR A 586 10.48 -29.71 10.87
C THR A 586 10.85 -30.01 12.33
N GLU A 587 11.47 -29.06 13.05
CA GLU A 587 11.74 -29.19 14.49
C GLU A 587 10.45 -29.25 15.32
N TRP A 588 9.44 -28.46 14.96
CA TRP A 588 8.12 -28.53 15.58
C TRP A 588 7.50 -29.93 15.43
N ILE A 589 7.63 -30.54 14.24
CA ILE A 589 7.21 -31.93 14.02
C ILE A 589 8.01 -32.90 14.89
N ARG A 590 9.35 -32.83 14.87
CA ARG A 590 10.22 -33.72 15.67
C ARG A 590 9.91 -33.67 17.17
N ARG A 591 9.62 -32.49 17.72
CA ARG A 591 9.55 -32.26 19.18
C ARG A 591 8.14 -32.15 19.77
N LYS A 592 7.12 -31.79 18.97
CA LYS A 592 5.78 -31.40 19.46
C LYS A 592 4.61 -31.91 18.63
N SER A 593 4.80 -32.21 17.34
CA SER A 593 3.74 -32.76 16.48
C SER A 593 4.26 -33.87 15.54
N PRO A 594 4.70 -35.04 16.04
CA PRO A 594 5.09 -36.16 15.20
C PRO A 594 3.96 -36.59 14.25
N ILE A 595 4.32 -36.97 13.03
CA ILE A 595 3.40 -37.37 11.96
C ILE A 595 3.69 -38.80 11.50
N LYS A 596 2.70 -39.48 10.93
CA LYS A 596 2.84 -40.85 10.40
C LYS A 596 3.25 -40.78 8.93
N GLU A 597 4.33 -41.44 8.54
CA GLU A 597 4.79 -41.46 7.14
C GLU A 597 3.70 -41.91 6.15
N SER A 598 2.86 -42.86 6.55
CA SER A 598 1.76 -43.39 5.73
C SER A 598 0.64 -42.38 5.38
N SER A 599 0.60 -41.18 6.00
CA SER A 599 -0.31 -40.11 5.56
C SER A 599 0.30 -39.19 4.49
N ILE A 600 1.59 -39.31 4.20
CA ILE A 600 2.32 -38.42 3.29
C ILE A 600 2.45 -39.05 1.89
N LYS A 601 1.97 -38.35 0.86
CA LYS A 601 2.01 -38.83 -0.53
C LYS A 601 3.39 -38.57 -1.15
N LYS A 602 4.03 -39.59 -1.74
CA LYS A 602 5.38 -39.51 -2.34
C LYS A 602 5.58 -38.40 -3.39
N ASN A 603 4.51 -37.93 -4.02
CA ASN A 603 4.52 -36.85 -5.02
C ASN A 603 4.04 -35.49 -4.47
N SER A 604 4.01 -35.30 -3.15
CA SER A 604 3.60 -34.05 -2.50
C SER A 604 4.79 -33.21 -2.04
N ALA A 605 4.60 -31.90 -1.90
CA ALA A 605 5.59 -30.98 -1.36
C ALA A 605 6.08 -31.41 0.05
N ALA A 606 5.19 -31.98 0.86
CA ALA A 606 5.51 -32.53 2.17
C ALA A 606 6.58 -33.63 2.10
N TRP A 607 6.48 -34.54 1.12
CA TRP A 607 7.38 -35.69 1.03
C TRP A 607 8.84 -35.25 0.92
N LYS A 608 9.17 -34.33 0.01
CA LYS A 608 10.54 -33.81 -0.11
C LYS A 608 10.98 -33.09 1.17
N ILE A 609 10.18 -32.15 1.68
CA ILE A 609 10.51 -31.39 2.90
C ILE A 609 10.83 -32.32 4.09
N LEU A 610 10.06 -33.40 4.25
CA LEU A 610 10.19 -34.33 5.37
C LEU A 610 11.29 -35.38 5.15
N THR A 611 11.56 -35.78 3.90
CA THR A 611 12.67 -36.69 3.55
C THR A 611 14.02 -35.98 3.64
N ASP A 612 14.12 -34.76 3.11
CA ASP A 612 15.30 -33.89 3.26
C ASP A 612 15.60 -33.58 4.74
N ALA A 613 14.56 -33.56 5.58
CA ALA A 613 14.65 -33.41 7.02
C ALA A 613 14.94 -34.73 7.76
N GLY A 614 14.98 -35.88 7.09
CA GLY A 614 15.17 -37.19 7.69
C GLY A 614 14.07 -37.61 8.67
N ILE A 615 12.86 -37.07 8.54
CA ILE A 615 11.70 -37.38 9.40
C ILE A 615 10.92 -38.60 8.89
N ILE A 616 10.96 -38.83 7.57
CA ILE A 616 10.34 -39.97 6.88
C ILE A 616 11.33 -40.56 5.88
N GLY A 617 11.07 -41.78 5.40
CA GLY A 617 11.89 -42.42 4.37
C GLY A 617 13.26 -42.89 4.86
N GLN A 618 13.46 -43.00 6.18
CA GLN A 618 14.59 -43.78 6.72
C GLN A 618 14.29 -45.27 6.51
N GLU A 619 15.12 -45.94 5.73
CA GLU A 619 15.13 -47.41 5.73
C GLU A 619 15.53 -47.88 7.12
N LYS A 620 14.63 -48.61 7.80
CA LYS A 620 15.02 -49.32 9.02
C LYS A 620 16.06 -50.37 8.62
N PRO A 621 17.19 -50.50 9.33
CA PRO A 621 17.99 -51.72 9.20
C PRO A 621 17.10 -52.92 9.54
N GLU A 622 17.23 -53.99 8.75
CA GLU A 622 16.44 -55.20 8.95
C GLU A 622 16.75 -55.80 10.32
N ALA A 623 15.81 -55.68 11.25
CA ALA A 623 15.90 -56.31 12.55
C ALA A 623 15.67 -57.81 12.36
N THR A 624 16.75 -58.59 12.43
CA THR A 624 16.70 -60.05 12.48
C THR A 624 15.82 -60.50 13.64
N GLU A 625 14.82 -61.31 13.36
CA GLU A 625 13.90 -61.85 14.37
C GLU A 625 14.63 -62.85 15.28
N GLU A 626 14.99 -62.43 16.49
CA GLU A 626 15.23 -63.36 17.59
C GLU A 626 14.10 -63.23 18.61
N THR A 627 13.38 -64.34 18.82
CA THR A 627 12.20 -64.39 19.67
C THR A 627 12.58 -64.60 21.13
N ALA A 628 12.26 -63.61 21.98
CA ALA A 628 12.21 -63.80 23.43
C ALA A 628 10.81 -63.39 23.93
N LYS A 629 10.11 -64.33 24.56
CA LYS A 629 8.96 -64.02 25.43
C LYS A 629 9.50 -63.79 26.84
N ASP A 630 8.94 -62.84 27.56
CA ASP A 630 8.35 -63.19 28.87
C ASP A 630 7.24 -62.20 29.26
N ASP A 631 6.33 -62.66 30.11
CA ASP A 631 5.21 -61.87 30.66
C ASP A 631 5.45 -61.63 32.16
N SER A 632 5.33 -60.40 32.66
CA SER A 632 4.90 -60.19 34.07
C SER A 632 4.49 -58.74 34.42
N ALA A 633 3.36 -58.69 35.15
CA ALA A 633 3.00 -57.78 36.24
C ALA A 633 3.29 -56.27 36.18
N MET A 634 2.23 -55.48 36.37
CA MET A 634 2.33 -54.20 37.09
C MET A 634 2.55 -54.47 38.58
N GLU A 635 3.35 -53.64 39.23
CA GLU A 635 2.99 -53.05 40.53
C GLU A 635 3.74 -51.73 40.70
N GLY A 636 3.30 -50.87 41.61
CA GLY A 636 3.93 -49.57 41.87
C GLY A 636 3.74 -49.14 43.31
N VAL A 637 4.65 -48.28 43.80
CA VAL A 637 4.57 -47.60 45.11
C VAL A 637 5.18 -46.20 44.97
N GLU A 638 4.91 -45.36 45.97
CA GLU A 638 4.87 -43.90 45.89
C GLU A 638 6.23 -43.17 46.12
N GLN A 639 6.12 -41.86 46.04
CA GLN A 639 7.13 -40.83 46.31
C GLN A 639 7.97 -41.05 47.57
N GLN A 640 9.22 -40.58 47.53
CA GLN A 640 9.80 -39.89 48.69
C GLN A 640 10.68 -38.71 48.24
N THR A 641 10.52 -37.59 48.94
CA THR A 641 11.33 -36.38 48.81
C THR A 641 12.47 -36.37 49.82
N SER A 642 13.67 -35.96 49.41
CA SER A 642 14.69 -35.49 50.35
C SER A 642 15.62 -34.47 49.71
N ASP A 643 16.10 -33.60 50.58
CA ASP A 643 16.68 -32.28 50.34
C ASP A 643 18.03 -32.25 49.62
N ALA A 644 18.36 -31.07 49.07
CA ALA A 644 19.70 -30.74 48.61
C ALA A 644 20.49 -30.02 49.73
N PRO A 645 21.82 -30.24 49.83
CA PRO A 645 22.73 -29.28 50.44
C PRO A 645 23.06 -28.17 49.44
N VAL A 646 23.13 -26.93 49.92
CA VAL A 646 23.67 -25.79 49.17
C VAL A 646 25.14 -25.61 49.55
N GLU A 647 26.04 -25.70 48.57
CA GLU A 647 27.36 -25.10 48.68
C GLU A 647 27.55 -24.06 47.56
N GLY A 648 27.89 -22.84 47.98
CA GLY A 648 28.21 -21.74 47.08
C GLY A 648 29.66 -21.32 47.25
N THR A 649 30.36 -21.12 46.14
CA THR A 649 31.62 -20.36 46.08
C THR A 649 31.45 -19.27 45.02
N ALA A 650 32.08 -18.12 45.26
CA ALA A 650 31.83 -16.88 44.51
C ALA A 650 33.07 -16.42 43.73
N ASP A 651 32.82 -15.45 42.84
CA ASP A 651 33.77 -14.50 42.23
C ASP A 651 34.95 -15.03 41.40
N ALA A 652 34.80 -14.88 40.07
CA ALA A 652 35.59 -13.88 39.34
C ALA A 652 34.93 -13.53 37.98
N PRO A 653 34.76 -12.23 37.63
CA PRO A 653 34.13 -11.83 36.37
C PRO A 653 35.16 -11.66 35.23
N ASN A 654 35.55 -12.76 34.58
CA ASN A 654 36.26 -12.66 33.30
C ASN A 654 35.31 -12.18 32.19
N GLY A 655 35.49 -10.93 31.77
CA GLY A 655 34.68 -10.26 30.74
C GLY A 655 34.97 -10.72 29.31
N ASP A 656 34.89 -12.03 29.04
CA ASP A 656 34.88 -12.53 27.67
C ASP A 656 33.63 -12.02 26.94
N VAL A 657 33.83 -11.11 25.99
CA VAL A 657 32.79 -10.68 25.05
C VAL A 657 32.51 -11.86 24.11
N LYS A 658 31.64 -12.77 24.55
CA LYS A 658 31.18 -13.90 23.73
C LYS A 658 30.65 -13.37 22.42
N LEU A 659 31.32 -13.75 21.33
CA LEU A 659 30.82 -13.56 19.97
C LEU A 659 29.40 -14.14 19.88
N PRO A 660 28.48 -13.50 19.14
CA PRO A 660 27.12 -14.03 18.98
C PRO A 660 27.18 -15.45 18.41
N LEU A 661 26.48 -16.37 19.08
CA LEU A 661 26.44 -17.79 18.71
C LEU A 661 26.02 -17.94 17.24
N SER A 662 26.65 -18.87 16.53
CA SER A 662 26.26 -19.18 15.16
C SER A 662 24.85 -19.77 15.12
N GLU A 663 24.14 -19.65 13.98
CA GLU A 663 22.82 -20.27 13.84
C GLU A 663 22.89 -21.79 14.10
N ALA A 664 23.98 -22.46 13.71
CA ALA A 664 24.20 -23.88 13.96
C ALA A 664 24.31 -24.25 15.45
N GLU A 665 24.65 -23.29 16.32
CA GLU A 665 24.65 -23.46 17.78
C GLU A 665 23.28 -23.11 18.38
N LEU A 666 22.67 -22.00 17.93
CA LEU A 666 21.32 -21.59 18.35
C LEU A 666 20.27 -22.66 17.99
N ARG A 667 20.42 -23.35 16.86
CA ARG A 667 19.58 -24.49 16.46
C ARG A 667 19.59 -25.65 17.47
N LYS A 668 20.70 -25.87 18.17
CA LYS A 668 20.81 -26.92 19.22
C LYS A 668 20.00 -26.56 20.46
N THR A 669 19.96 -25.27 20.81
CA THR A 669 19.31 -24.76 22.03
C THR A 669 17.88 -24.27 21.84
N LEU A 670 17.32 -24.37 20.63
CA LEU A 670 15.95 -23.91 20.33
C LEU A 670 14.93 -24.54 21.29
N VAL A 671 14.07 -23.70 21.87
CA VAL A 671 12.85 -24.11 22.59
C VAL A 671 11.66 -23.33 22.02
N PHE A 672 10.54 -24.03 21.78
CA PHE A 672 9.27 -23.41 21.38
C PHE A 672 8.56 -22.81 22.59
N ASP A 673 9.04 -21.65 23.05
CA ASP A 673 8.46 -20.88 24.15
C ASP A 673 7.77 -19.61 23.64
N GLU A 674 6.50 -19.44 23.99
CA GLU A 674 5.74 -18.22 23.68
C GLU A 674 6.26 -16.99 24.44
N ASN A 675 6.90 -17.18 25.60
CA ASN A 675 7.36 -16.07 26.41
C ASN A 675 8.50 -15.29 25.73
N LEU A 676 9.32 -15.94 24.89
CA LEU A 676 10.31 -15.24 24.04
C LEU A 676 9.64 -14.21 23.11
N ALA A 677 8.55 -14.59 22.43
CA ALA A 677 7.79 -13.68 21.57
C ALA A 677 6.96 -12.64 22.36
N ARG A 678 6.69 -12.88 23.64
CA ARG A 678 6.06 -11.90 24.55
C ARG A 678 7.10 -10.91 25.13
N LEU A 679 8.32 -11.35 25.41
CA LEU A 679 9.44 -10.51 25.84
C LEU A 679 9.93 -9.58 24.72
N ALA A 680 9.79 -10.01 23.45
CA ALA A 680 10.08 -9.19 22.28
C ALA A 680 8.97 -8.17 21.93
N ARG A 681 7.80 -8.22 22.59
CA ARG A 681 6.82 -7.11 22.55
C ARG A 681 7.33 -6.00 23.45
N ARG A 682 7.14 -4.73 23.07
CA ARG A 682 7.63 -3.63 23.91
C ARG A 682 6.83 -3.62 25.22
N ARG A 683 7.52 -3.68 26.37
CA ARG A 683 6.90 -3.55 27.70
C ARG A 683 6.06 -2.25 27.73
N GLY A 684 4.74 -2.39 27.86
CA GLY A 684 3.80 -1.26 27.85
C GLY A 684 2.88 -1.14 26.62
N GLU A 685 2.94 -2.04 25.64
CA GLU A 685 1.94 -2.06 24.55
C GLU A 685 0.50 -2.17 25.09
N GLN A 686 -0.33 -1.17 24.77
CA GLN A 686 -1.79 -1.24 24.95
C GLN A 686 -2.41 -2.35 24.09
N LYS A 687 -3.64 -2.78 24.39
CA LYS A 687 -4.42 -3.73 23.57
C LYS A 687 -4.89 -3.08 22.26
N LEU A 688 -3.97 -2.95 21.31
CA LEU A 688 -4.24 -2.38 19.98
C LEU A 688 -5.15 -3.29 19.15
N VAL A 689 -6.19 -2.71 18.55
CA VAL A 689 -7.19 -3.43 17.74
C VAL A 689 -6.67 -3.60 16.29
N ARG A 690 -5.56 -4.34 16.14
CA ARG A 690 -4.81 -4.50 14.88
C ARG A 690 -5.63 -5.11 13.74
N TYR A 691 -6.50 -6.08 14.05
CA TYR A 691 -7.37 -6.74 13.08
C TYR A 691 -8.82 -6.74 13.61
N GLN A 692 -9.67 -5.88 13.06
CA GLN A 692 -11.10 -5.89 13.39
C GLN A 692 -11.83 -6.97 12.58
N MET A 693 -12.75 -7.68 13.22
CA MET A 693 -13.72 -8.50 12.52
C MET A 693 -14.79 -7.60 11.87
N ASN A 694 -15.31 -8.05 10.72
CA ASN A 694 -16.40 -7.38 10.03
C ASN A 694 -17.59 -7.15 10.99
N PRO A 695 -18.13 -5.92 11.13
CA PRO A 695 -19.22 -5.62 12.07
C PRO A 695 -20.52 -6.41 11.85
N ARG A 696 -20.74 -6.96 10.65
CA ARG A 696 -21.92 -7.75 10.28
C ARG A 696 -21.57 -8.83 9.27
N GLU A 697 -22.40 -9.86 9.18
CA GLU A 697 -22.38 -10.82 8.07
C GLU A 697 -22.62 -10.08 6.74
N ASN A 698 -22.00 -10.56 5.65
CA ASN A 698 -22.03 -9.94 4.31
C ASN A 698 -21.47 -8.50 4.21
N TRP A 699 -20.64 -8.06 5.17
CA TRP A 699 -19.86 -6.82 5.08
C TRP A 699 -18.92 -6.84 3.86
N GLY A 700 -19.11 -5.92 2.92
CA GLY A 700 -18.38 -5.90 1.65
C GLY A 700 -18.80 -4.77 0.71
N PRO A 701 -18.28 -4.74 -0.53
CA PRO A 701 -18.72 -3.81 -1.55
C PRO A 701 -20.07 -4.28 -2.11
N LEU A 702 -21.06 -3.40 -2.10
CA LEU A 702 -22.37 -3.68 -2.69
C LEU A 702 -22.24 -3.88 -4.21
N ALA A 703 -23.05 -4.77 -4.77
CA ALA A 703 -22.92 -5.18 -6.17
C ALA A 703 -23.14 -4.00 -7.12
N LYS A 704 -22.19 -3.80 -8.05
CA LYS A 704 -22.26 -2.72 -9.05
C LYS A 704 -23.58 -2.77 -9.81
N ALA A 705 -24.21 -1.62 -9.97
CA ALA A 705 -25.43 -1.45 -10.75
C ALA A 705 -25.31 -2.12 -12.12
N SER A 706 -26.19 -3.06 -12.41
CA SER A 706 -26.33 -3.59 -13.76
C SER A 706 -26.93 -2.49 -14.64
N ARG A 707 -26.18 -1.99 -15.63
CA ARG A 707 -26.76 -1.20 -16.72
C ARG A 707 -27.85 -2.03 -17.40
N ARG A 708 -29.09 -1.59 -17.25
CA ARG A 708 -30.23 -1.86 -18.13
C ARG A 708 -30.67 -0.52 -18.69
#